data_AF-A0A3D6E8R5-F1
#
_entry.id   AF-A0A3D6E8R5-F1
#
_cell.length_a   1.000
_cell.length_b   1.000
_cell.length_c   1.000
_cell.angle_alpha   90.00
_cell.angle_beta   90.00
_cell.angle_gamma   90.00
#
_symmetry.space_group_name_H-M   'P 1'
#
loop_
_entity.id
_entity.type
_entity.pdbx_description
1 polymer ?
#
loop_
_entity_poly.entity_id
_entity_poly.type
_entity_poly.pdbx_seq_one_letter_code
_entity_poly.pdbx_strand_id
1 'polypeptide(L)'
;MNAILEENDRRNRLRSEPYRPETGEGSVVGERIVLHLPDAPIPMQYIPREMLDEVELVSGLRRCGSLSAFIEKELGYAPCPRWKEEVWRRWVKVRIRYDFEFWAVMFVRVKDKMGDGDVPFRLNRPQRKLLLRLEMQRRSGKPVRLILLKARQWGGSTLVQLYMAWIQLVHRKNWHSVICAHLKDAAAHIKGIYTKLLDNYPSWLMPDGVPPRFRPYERTGNTSVIEGSGSRVTVTSAETPESVRGSDAVMAHLSEVAFWPRTRQHSPESLVRSVCGSVALLPDSLIVMESTANGTGNYFHQECERAKRGESDKEFLFIPWYEIEMYAIPVEDPTAFAASLDEYEISLWRRGATLEAIAWYRQKRREYADHADMMAEYPSDDVEAFNHSGERVFDIRQVQRLRESCRPPDRVGEVCGKTAFGRESLEELRFVDEPAGKLQVWALPDEETRVKDRYITVVDIGGRSVSADYSVIVVFDRYWQMHEGVPEVVAQWRGHIDHDLLAWKAAQIAAFYHDALLVIESNTLETEHTDGEHTEYILDTLSDAYSHLYARASSEMIRSSAPSRWGFHMNRSTKTLIINHQIQMLRECGYVERDLLACYEHDVFERKPNGSFGAMDGHHDDILITRCIGTYICYTEPLPVPADAHRVPRRCLSMPVSEASM
;
A
#
# COMPACT_ATOMS: atom_id res chain seq x y z
N MET A 1 -24.04 -23.94 -8.99
CA MET A 1 -23.68 -24.96 -7.98
C MET A 1 -22.49 -25.80 -8.42
N ASN A 2 -22.61 -26.61 -9.49
CA ASN A 2 -21.52 -27.50 -9.94
C ASN A 2 -20.17 -26.78 -10.15
N ALA A 3 -20.17 -25.60 -10.77
CA ALA A 3 -18.95 -24.80 -10.95
C ALA A 3 -18.26 -24.39 -9.63
N ILE A 4 -19.03 -24.17 -8.54
CA ILE A 4 -18.48 -23.84 -7.22
C ILE A 4 -17.78 -25.08 -6.64
N LEU A 5 -18.43 -26.24 -6.74
CA LEU A 5 -17.89 -27.50 -6.21
C LEU A 5 -16.62 -27.92 -6.95
N GLU A 6 -16.62 -27.88 -8.28
CA GLU A 6 -15.45 -28.20 -9.12
C GLU A 6 -14.26 -27.27 -8.81
N GLU A 7 -14.53 -25.99 -8.63
CA GLU A 7 -13.52 -25.00 -8.25
C GLU A 7 -13.04 -25.21 -6.80
N ASN A 8 -13.90 -25.67 -5.87
CA ASN A 8 -13.51 -25.99 -4.50
C ASN A 8 -12.53 -27.15 -4.49
N ASP A 9 -12.86 -28.20 -5.23
CA ASP A 9 -12.00 -29.37 -5.38
C ASP A 9 -10.67 -28.99 -6.03
N ARG A 10 -10.68 -28.10 -7.03
CA ARG A 10 -9.44 -27.59 -7.63
C ARG A 10 -8.58 -26.85 -6.60
N ARG A 11 -9.16 -25.94 -5.82
CA ARG A 11 -8.46 -25.18 -4.77
C ARG A 11 -7.92 -26.10 -3.68
N ASN A 12 -8.68 -27.10 -3.26
CA ASN A 12 -8.25 -28.09 -2.27
C ASN A 12 -7.13 -28.99 -2.81
N ARG A 13 -7.19 -29.41 -4.08
CA ARG A 13 -6.08 -30.12 -4.74
C ARG A 13 -4.80 -29.30 -4.74
N LEU A 14 -4.84 -28.04 -5.16
CA LEU A 14 -3.68 -27.12 -5.13
C LEU A 14 -3.12 -26.97 -3.71
N ARG A 15 -4.00 -26.85 -2.72
CA ARG A 15 -3.64 -26.75 -1.29
C ARG A 15 -2.99 -28.02 -0.74
N SER A 16 -3.25 -29.17 -1.35
CA SER A 16 -2.73 -30.50 -1.00
C SER A 16 -1.50 -30.93 -1.81
N GLU A 17 -1.01 -30.08 -2.72
CA GLU A 17 0.17 -30.39 -3.52
C GLU A 17 1.37 -30.77 -2.64
N PRO A 18 2.13 -31.82 -3.00
CA PRO A 18 3.29 -32.23 -2.24
C PRO A 18 4.29 -31.08 -2.10
N TYR A 19 4.72 -30.83 -0.87
CA TYR A 19 5.83 -29.94 -0.56
C TYR A 19 6.82 -30.73 0.29
N ARG A 20 7.95 -31.14 -0.30
CA ARG A 20 9.00 -31.96 0.35
C ARG A 20 10.35 -31.24 0.25
N PRO A 21 10.59 -30.21 1.08
CA PRO A 21 11.81 -29.40 1.02
C PRO A 21 13.10 -30.20 1.23
N GLU A 22 13.05 -31.37 1.88
CA GLU A 22 14.19 -32.28 2.00
C GLU A 22 14.71 -32.71 0.61
N THR A 23 13.79 -33.04 -0.29
CA THR A 23 14.10 -33.40 -1.67
C THR A 23 14.13 -32.18 -2.59
N GLY A 24 13.37 -31.13 -2.28
CA GLY A 24 13.11 -29.96 -3.13
C GLY A 24 11.82 -30.07 -3.96
N GLU A 25 11.10 -31.20 -3.88
CA GLU A 25 9.82 -31.39 -4.57
C GLU A 25 8.78 -30.36 -4.09
N GLY A 26 8.11 -29.71 -5.04
CA GLY A 26 7.10 -28.69 -4.75
C GLY A 26 7.67 -27.37 -4.22
N SER A 27 8.98 -27.12 -4.33
CA SER A 27 9.55 -25.80 -4.06
C SER A 27 8.88 -24.72 -4.90
N VAL A 28 8.62 -23.56 -4.29
CA VAL A 28 8.11 -22.38 -5.00
C VAL A 28 9.22 -21.46 -5.54
N VAL A 29 10.48 -21.76 -5.21
CA VAL A 29 11.62 -20.87 -5.41
C VAL A 29 12.49 -21.35 -6.56
N GLY A 30 12.47 -20.60 -7.66
CA GLY A 30 13.32 -20.80 -8.83
C GLY A 30 13.03 -22.09 -9.61
N GLU A 31 13.73 -22.26 -10.73
CA GLU A 31 13.63 -23.48 -11.52
C GLU A 31 14.33 -24.64 -10.79
N ARG A 32 13.71 -25.82 -10.82
CA ARG A 32 14.26 -27.04 -10.23
C ARG A 32 14.58 -28.06 -11.31
N ILE A 33 15.69 -28.78 -11.14
CA ILE A 33 16.08 -29.92 -11.99
C ILE A 33 16.18 -31.19 -11.15
N VAL A 34 15.87 -32.32 -11.78
CA VAL A 34 15.99 -33.63 -11.14
C VAL A 34 17.44 -34.09 -11.15
N LEU A 35 17.96 -34.44 -9.98
CA LEU A 35 19.23 -35.12 -9.79
C LEU A 35 18.97 -36.45 -9.07
N HIS A 36 19.38 -37.55 -9.69
CA HIS A 36 19.25 -38.89 -9.14
C HIS A 36 20.63 -39.46 -8.81
N LEU A 37 20.87 -39.74 -7.53
CA LEU A 37 22.10 -40.33 -6.98
C LEU A 37 21.71 -41.52 -6.09
N PRO A 38 21.60 -42.75 -6.62
CA PRO A 38 21.03 -43.90 -5.92
C PRO A 38 21.67 -44.24 -4.58
N ASP A 39 22.96 -43.94 -4.42
CA ASP A 39 23.75 -44.25 -3.23
C ASP A 39 23.98 -43.04 -2.31
N ALA A 40 23.24 -41.94 -2.53
CA ALA A 40 23.19 -40.79 -1.64
C ALA A 40 22.09 -40.94 -0.57
N PRO A 41 22.21 -40.27 0.59
CA PRO A 41 21.17 -40.27 1.63
C PRO A 41 19.79 -39.76 1.16
N ILE A 42 19.77 -38.89 0.16
CA ILE A 42 18.54 -38.46 -0.52
C ILE A 42 18.70 -38.81 -2.01
N PRO A 43 18.20 -39.98 -2.45
CA PRO A 43 18.48 -40.47 -3.80
C PRO A 43 17.90 -39.61 -4.92
N MET A 44 16.66 -39.16 -4.78
CA MET A 44 15.98 -38.31 -5.76
C MET A 44 15.83 -36.90 -5.20
N GLN A 45 16.41 -35.93 -5.91
CA GLN A 45 16.44 -34.53 -5.48
C GLN A 45 15.97 -33.62 -6.63
N TYR A 46 15.28 -32.54 -6.26
CA TYR A 46 14.83 -31.45 -7.12
C TYR A 46 15.61 -30.19 -6.73
N ILE A 47 16.82 -30.06 -7.25
CA ILE A 47 17.75 -29.01 -6.86
C ILE A 47 17.54 -27.73 -7.68
N PRO A 48 17.90 -26.54 -7.17
CA PRO A 48 17.91 -25.33 -7.97
C PRO A 48 18.76 -25.46 -9.24
N ARG A 49 18.23 -24.94 -10.35
CA ARG A 49 18.93 -24.51 -11.58
C ARG A 49 20.42 -24.27 -11.38
N GLU A 50 20.64 -23.20 -10.64
CA GLU A 50 21.91 -22.50 -10.50
C GLU A 50 22.99 -23.38 -9.89
N MET A 51 22.62 -24.37 -9.06
CA MET A 51 23.60 -25.29 -8.50
C MET A 51 24.34 -26.05 -9.60
N LEU A 52 23.63 -26.49 -10.64
CA LEU A 52 24.26 -27.20 -11.75
C LEU A 52 25.13 -26.24 -12.58
N ASP A 53 24.59 -25.06 -12.86
CA ASP A 53 25.19 -24.10 -13.78
C ASP A 53 26.46 -23.47 -13.19
N GLU A 54 26.53 -23.29 -11.86
CA GLU A 54 27.60 -22.56 -11.18
C GLU A 54 28.62 -23.44 -10.44
N VAL A 55 28.31 -24.72 -10.16
CA VAL A 55 29.12 -25.54 -9.24
C VAL A 55 29.60 -26.84 -9.88
N GLU A 56 30.92 -26.96 -10.08
CA GLU A 56 31.55 -28.14 -10.71
C GLU A 56 31.25 -29.45 -9.97
N LEU A 57 31.19 -29.44 -8.64
CA LEU A 57 30.80 -30.63 -7.86
C LEU A 57 29.43 -31.18 -8.30
N VAL A 58 28.47 -30.30 -8.55
CA VAL A 58 27.10 -30.67 -8.91
C VAL A 58 27.08 -31.23 -10.32
N SER A 59 27.77 -30.57 -11.25
CA SER A 59 27.95 -31.04 -12.63
C SER A 59 28.67 -32.40 -12.68
N GLY A 60 29.74 -32.59 -11.93
CA GLY A 60 30.46 -33.86 -11.83
C GLY A 60 29.63 -34.99 -11.23
N LEU A 61 28.88 -34.72 -10.14
CA LEU A 61 27.94 -35.70 -9.57
C LEU A 61 26.86 -36.10 -10.56
N ARG A 62 26.31 -35.15 -11.32
CA ARG A 62 25.32 -35.43 -12.37
C ARG A 62 25.89 -36.29 -13.49
N ARG A 63 27.11 -36.01 -13.96
CA ARG A 63 27.79 -36.81 -15.00
C ARG A 63 28.07 -38.24 -14.53
N CYS A 64 28.49 -38.41 -13.28
CA CYS A 64 28.86 -39.70 -12.70
C CYS A 64 27.64 -40.54 -12.25
N GLY A 65 26.52 -39.91 -11.92
CA GLY A 65 25.25 -40.58 -11.58
C GLY A 65 25.21 -41.28 -10.22
N SER A 66 26.30 -41.25 -9.44
CA SER A 66 26.36 -41.78 -8.07
C SER A 66 27.53 -41.16 -7.30
N LEU A 67 27.47 -41.17 -5.97
CA LEU A 67 28.60 -40.78 -5.13
C LEU A 67 29.81 -41.68 -5.36
N SER A 68 29.58 -42.99 -5.47
CA SER A 68 30.65 -43.98 -5.71
C SER A 68 31.40 -43.71 -7.01
N ALA A 69 30.68 -43.55 -8.12
CA ALA A 69 31.31 -43.29 -9.41
C ALA A 69 32.05 -41.94 -9.44
N PHE A 70 31.53 -40.92 -8.74
CA PHE A 70 32.21 -39.63 -8.63
C PHE A 70 33.52 -39.76 -7.84
N ILE A 71 33.51 -40.46 -6.70
CA ILE A 71 34.70 -40.68 -5.87
C ILE A 71 35.79 -41.45 -6.65
N GLU A 72 35.40 -42.46 -7.40
CA GLU A 72 36.33 -43.28 -8.19
C GLU A 72 36.88 -42.51 -9.40
N LYS A 73 35.99 -41.91 -10.22
CA LYS A 73 36.36 -41.35 -11.53
C LYS A 73 36.94 -39.93 -11.45
N GLU A 74 36.42 -39.10 -10.54
CA GLU A 74 36.78 -37.67 -10.48
C GLU A 74 37.76 -37.40 -9.32
N LEU A 75 37.67 -38.15 -8.21
CA LEU A 75 38.57 -37.97 -7.06
C LEU A 75 39.71 -39.00 -6.99
N GLY A 76 39.64 -40.10 -7.74
CA GLY A 76 40.69 -41.14 -7.78
C GLY A 76 40.81 -41.98 -6.50
N TYR A 77 39.76 -42.04 -5.67
CA TYR A 77 39.75 -42.85 -4.44
C TYR A 77 38.86 -44.08 -4.60
N ALA A 78 39.18 -45.16 -3.87
CA ALA A 78 38.26 -46.28 -3.72
C ALA A 78 37.00 -45.84 -2.92
N PRO A 79 35.78 -46.03 -3.44
CA PRO A 79 34.56 -45.67 -2.73
C PRO A 79 34.43 -46.39 -1.38
N CYS A 80 34.32 -45.63 -0.30
CA CYS A 80 34.11 -46.17 1.05
C CYS A 80 33.18 -45.23 1.85
N PRO A 81 32.60 -45.69 2.98
CA PRO A 81 31.65 -44.89 3.77
C PRO A 81 32.18 -43.50 4.14
N ARG A 82 33.46 -43.40 4.51
CA ARG A 82 34.14 -42.13 4.82
C ARG A 82 34.09 -41.15 3.64
N TRP A 83 34.49 -41.58 2.44
CA TRP A 83 34.51 -40.70 1.28
C TRP A 83 33.11 -40.31 0.81
N LYS A 84 32.14 -41.24 0.91
CA LYS A 84 30.73 -40.91 0.62
C LYS A 84 30.19 -39.85 1.56
N GLU A 85 30.49 -39.95 2.85
CA GLU A 85 30.09 -38.96 3.84
C GLU A 85 30.72 -37.60 3.57
N GLU A 86 32.02 -37.54 3.24
CA GLU A 86 32.70 -36.27 2.93
C GLU A 86 32.13 -35.58 1.68
N VAL A 87 31.92 -36.35 0.59
CA VAL A 87 31.27 -35.82 -0.62
C VAL A 87 29.85 -35.34 -0.31
N TRP A 88 29.09 -36.08 0.51
CA TRP A 88 27.74 -35.69 0.91
C TRP A 88 27.71 -34.44 1.79
N ARG A 89 28.63 -34.32 2.75
CA ARG A 89 28.78 -33.10 3.57
C ARG A 89 29.11 -31.90 2.69
N ARG A 90 29.98 -32.08 1.70
CA ARG A 90 30.29 -31.02 0.73
C ARG A 90 29.08 -30.66 -0.12
N TRP A 91 28.32 -31.65 -0.59
CA TRP A 91 27.06 -31.47 -1.32
C TRP A 91 26.06 -30.63 -0.50
N VAL A 92 25.84 -30.98 0.77
CA VAL A 92 24.96 -30.23 1.67
C VAL A 92 25.42 -28.78 1.81
N LYS A 93 26.72 -28.54 2.06
CA LYS A 93 27.29 -27.18 2.15
C LYS A 93 27.09 -26.36 0.88
N VAL A 94 27.06 -26.99 -0.28
CA VAL A 94 26.70 -26.31 -1.54
C VAL A 94 25.20 -26.02 -1.56
N ARG A 95 24.35 -27.04 -1.38
CA ARG A 95 22.90 -26.91 -1.54
C ARG A 95 22.30 -25.85 -0.63
N ILE A 96 22.74 -25.75 0.62
CA ILE A 96 22.22 -24.75 1.56
C ILE A 96 22.47 -23.30 1.11
N ARG A 97 23.43 -23.03 0.21
CA ARG A 97 23.66 -21.69 -0.34
C ARG A 97 22.65 -21.30 -1.41
N TYR A 98 21.92 -22.25 -1.97
CA TYR A 98 20.98 -22.03 -3.06
C TYR A 98 19.54 -22.35 -2.67
N ASP A 99 19.34 -23.13 -1.62
CA ASP A 99 18.05 -23.73 -1.27
C ASP A 99 17.70 -23.47 0.20
N PHE A 100 17.09 -22.30 0.46
CA PHE A 100 16.63 -21.92 1.80
C PHE A 100 15.66 -22.95 2.39
N GLU A 101 14.74 -23.48 1.59
CA GLU A 101 13.73 -24.45 2.05
C GLU A 101 14.39 -25.74 2.55
N PHE A 102 15.40 -26.23 1.82
CA PHE A 102 16.22 -27.36 2.26
C PHE A 102 17.00 -27.04 3.54
N TRP A 103 17.65 -25.86 3.60
CA TRP A 103 18.38 -25.43 4.79
C TRP A 103 17.47 -25.36 6.03
N ALA A 104 16.30 -24.76 5.86
CA ALA A 104 15.27 -24.59 6.89
C ALA A 104 14.85 -25.94 7.49
N VAL A 105 14.40 -26.88 6.66
CA VAL A 105 13.87 -28.15 7.18
C VAL A 105 14.97 -29.03 7.79
N MET A 106 16.18 -29.02 7.21
CA MET A 106 17.25 -29.89 7.66
C MET A 106 17.91 -29.42 8.96
N PHE A 107 18.07 -28.10 9.15
CA PHE A 107 18.96 -27.55 10.19
C PHE A 107 18.29 -26.57 11.15
N VAL A 108 17.02 -26.21 10.92
CA VAL A 108 16.29 -25.32 11.81
C VAL A 108 15.26 -26.11 12.60
N ARG A 109 15.14 -25.78 13.89
CA ARG A 109 14.14 -26.31 14.81
C ARG A 109 13.31 -25.18 15.40
N VAL A 110 12.01 -25.37 15.43
CA VAL A 110 11.04 -24.43 16.02
C VAL A 110 10.14 -25.16 17.00
N LYS A 111 9.60 -24.45 17.98
CA LYS A 111 8.61 -25.00 18.90
C LYS A 111 7.36 -25.41 18.13
N ASP A 112 6.87 -26.62 18.36
CA ASP A 112 5.57 -27.05 17.87
C ASP A 112 4.46 -26.22 18.53
N LYS A 113 3.54 -25.69 17.73
CA LYS A 113 2.39 -24.93 18.25
C LYS A 113 1.32 -25.84 18.85
N MET A 114 1.27 -27.10 18.43
CA MET A 114 0.24 -28.07 18.83
C MET A 114 0.79 -29.16 19.77
N GLY A 115 2.08 -29.11 20.10
CA GLY A 115 2.75 -30.12 20.90
C GLY A 115 3.81 -29.53 21.84
N ASP A 116 4.47 -30.42 22.57
CA ASP A 116 5.42 -30.04 23.65
C ASP A 116 6.89 -30.08 23.21
N GLY A 117 7.16 -30.38 21.94
CA GLY A 117 8.51 -30.58 21.40
C GLY A 117 8.96 -29.56 20.35
N ASP A 118 10.21 -29.69 19.94
CA ASP A 118 10.74 -28.98 18.78
C ASP A 118 10.59 -29.81 17.52
N VAL A 119 10.19 -29.16 16.42
CA VAL A 119 10.00 -29.79 15.11
C VAL A 119 10.87 -29.11 14.05
N PRO A 120 11.21 -29.81 12.95
CA PRO A 120 11.83 -29.19 11.78
C PRO A 120 11.02 -27.99 11.28
N PHE A 121 11.69 -26.89 10.92
CA PHE A 121 11.01 -25.74 10.34
C PHE A 121 10.64 -26.02 8.88
N ARG A 122 9.43 -26.55 8.69
CA ARG A 122 8.80 -26.73 7.39
C ARG A 122 7.89 -25.54 7.11
N LEU A 123 8.15 -24.82 6.02
CA LEU A 123 7.36 -23.64 5.67
C LEU A 123 5.91 -24.02 5.39
N ASN A 124 5.00 -23.24 5.94
CA ASN A 124 3.60 -23.27 5.54
C ASN A 124 3.38 -22.45 4.25
N ARG A 125 2.18 -22.54 3.65
CA ARG A 125 1.79 -21.88 2.40
C ARG A 125 2.01 -20.36 2.43
N PRO A 126 1.54 -19.60 3.43
CA PRO A 126 1.78 -18.17 3.46
C PRO A 126 3.28 -17.84 3.62
N GLN A 127 4.06 -18.66 4.35
CA GLN A 127 5.52 -18.54 4.39
C GLN A 127 6.18 -18.80 3.04
N ARG A 128 5.71 -19.77 2.26
CA ARG A 128 6.19 -20.02 0.89
C ARG A 128 5.95 -18.79 -0.01
N LYS A 129 4.78 -18.16 0.09
CA LYS A 129 4.46 -16.93 -0.65
C LYS A 129 5.37 -15.76 -0.26
N LEU A 130 5.63 -15.57 1.04
CA LEU A 130 6.58 -14.56 1.52
C LEU A 130 8.01 -14.87 1.05
N LEU A 131 8.48 -16.11 1.22
CA LEU A 131 9.82 -16.53 0.78
C LEU A 131 10.03 -16.26 -0.71
N LEU A 132 9.05 -16.57 -1.54
CA LEU A 132 9.11 -16.35 -2.97
C LEU A 132 9.39 -14.88 -3.32
N ARG A 133 8.74 -13.93 -2.63
CA ARG A 133 9.01 -12.50 -2.84
C ARG A 133 10.41 -12.09 -2.38
N LEU A 134 10.86 -12.59 -1.23
CA LEU A 134 12.22 -12.32 -0.73
C LEU A 134 13.31 -12.87 -1.67
N GLU A 135 13.14 -14.09 -2.17
CA GLU A 135 14.09 -14.76 -3.06
C GLU A 135 14.11 -14.16 -4.47
N MET A 136 12.95 -13.73 -5.01
CA MET A 136 12.92 -13.01 -6.29
C MET A 136 13.81 -11.77 -6.28
N GLN A 137 13.71 -10.95 -5.22
CA GLN A 137 14.54 -9.76 -5.07
C GLN A 137 16.02 -10.14 -4.89
N ARG A 138 16.33 -11.05 -3.96
CA ARG A 138 17.71 -11.46 -3.65
C ARG A 138 18.42 -12.06 -4.88
N ARG A 139 17.77 -12.98 -5.59
CA ARG A 139 18.33 -13.68 -6.77
C ARG A 139 18.51 -12.75 -7.97
N SER A 140 17.76 -11.65 -8.04
CA SER A 140 17.98 -10.59 -9.02
C SER A 140 19.14 -9.65 -8.69
N GLY A 141 19.88 -9.90 -7.59
CA GLY A 141 20.97 -9.06 -7.11
C GLY A 141 20.49 -7.74 -6.48
N LYS A 142 19.17 -7.54 -6.33
CA LYS A 142 18.60 -6.35 -5.73
C LYS A 142 18.60 -6.45 -4.19
N PRO A 143 18.65 -5.33 -3.48
CA PRO A 143 18.36 -5.30 -2.05
C PRO A 143 16.94 -5.80 -1.79
N VAL A 144 16.73 -6.54 -0.69
CA VAL A 144 15.41 -7.04 -0.31
C VAL A 144 14.67 -5.93 0.45
N ARG A 145 13.54 -5.45 -0.07
CA ARG A 145 12.69 -4.41 0.52
C ARG A 145 11.23 -4.83 0.40
N LEU A 146 10.59 -5.07 1.54
CA LEU A 146 9.22 -5.58 1.57
C LEU A 146 8.42 -4.96 2.72
N ILE A 147 7.16 -4.63 2.44
CA ILE A 147 6.15 -4.29 3.45
C ILE A 147 5.03 -5.33 3.42
N LEU A 148 4.81 -5.97 4.56
CA LEU A 148 3.93 -7.12 4.74
C LEU A 148 2.74 -6.76 5.62
N LEU A 149 1.59 -6.56 5.00
CA LEU A 149 0.32 -6.55 5.71
C LEU A 149 -0.20 -7.99 5.85
N LYS A 150 -0.61 -8.39 7.06
CA LYS A 150 -0.97 -9.77 7.32
C LYS A 150 -2.11 -9.94 8.33
N ALA A 151 -2.83 -11.06 8.19
CA ALA A 151 -3.63 -11.63 9.28
C ALA A 151 -2.73 -12.17 10.41
N ARG A 152 -3.29 -12.36 11.61
CA ARG A 152 -2.53 -12.80 12.79
C ARG A 152 -2.00 -14.25 12.67
N GLN A 153 -0.94 -14.51 13.42
CA GLN A 153 -0.50 -15.85 13.90
C GLN A 153 -0.08 -16.95 12.90
N TRP A 154 0.29 -16.66 11.65
CA TRP A 154 0.82 -17.69 10.73
C TRP A 154 2.36 -17.85 10.72
N GLY A 155 3.10 -17.04 11.48
CA GLY A 155 4.56 -17.18 11.63
C GLY A 155 5.40 -16.46 10.57
N GLY A 156 4.92 -15.34 10.01
CA GLY A 156 5.69 -14.50 9.08
C GLY A 156 7.00 -13.99 9.68
N SER A 157 6.95 -13.46 10.92
CA SER A 157 8.13 -12.98 11.65
C SER A 157 9.18 -14.09 11.84
N THR A 158 8.75 -15.34 12.06
CA THR A 158 9.64 -16.51 12.14
C THR A 158 10.41 -16.72 10.84
N LEU A 159 9.73 -16.69 9.69
CA LEU A 159 10.40 -16.81 8.40
C LEU A 159 11.41 -15.69 8.18
N VAL A 160 11.04 -14.43 8.45
CA VAL A 160 11.93 -13.28 8.25
C VAL A 160 13.20 -13.42 9.09
N GLN A 161 13.07 -13.80 10.37
CA GLN A 161 14.23 -14.02 11.24
C GLN A 161 15.14 -15.14 10.75
N LEU A 162 14.56 -16.27 10.36
CA LEU A 162 15.33 -17.42 9.87
C LEU A 162 16.00 -17.11 8.52
N TYR A 163 15.37 -16.32 7.68
CA TYR A 163 15.94 -15.86 6.42
C TYR A 163 17.12 -14.91 6.64
N MET A 164 17.01 -13.95 7.55
CA MET A 164 18.15 -13.12 7.98
C MET A 164 19.28 -13.98 8.57
N ALA A 165 18.94 -14.99 9.38
CA ALA A 165 19.93 -15.87 9.99
C ALA A 165 20.64 -16.73 8.93
N TRP A 166 19.90 -17.22 7.94
CA TRP A 166 20.48 -17.93 6.79
C TRP A 166 21.50 -17.05 6.06
N ILE A 167 21.18 -15.79 5.80
CA ILE A 167 22.13 -14.83 5.20
C ILE A 167 23.39 -14.69 6.10
N GLN A 168 23.21 -14.50 7.41
CA GLN A 168 24.32 -14.30 8.37
C GLN A 168 25.17 -15.54 8.65
N LEU A 169 24.63 -16.74 8.45
CA LEU A 169 25.32 -18.01 8.69
C LEU A 169 25.92 -18.60 7.42
N VAL A 170 25.29 -18.38 6.26
CA VAL A 170 25.61 -19.08 5.00
C VAL A 170 26.17 -18.15 3.93
N HIS A 171 25.71 -16.90 3.84
CA HIS A 171 26.03 -16.01 2.71
C HIS A 171 27.02 -14.89 3.04
N ARG A 172 26.97 -14.36 4.26
CA ARG A 172 27.68 -13.15 4.67
C ARG A 172 28.26 -13.29 6.07
N LYS A 173 29.42 -12.67 6.27
CA LYS A 173 30.08 -12.51 7.57
C LYS A 173 30.04 -11.03 7.95
N ASN A 174 30.10 -10.74 9.26
CA ASN A 174 29.99 -9.36 9.78
C ASN A 174 28.77 -8.63 9.19
N TRP A 175 27.64 -9.33 9.05
CA TRP A 175 26.44 -8.82 8.41
C TRP A 175 25.43 -8.45 9.50
N HIS A 176 25.46 -7.21 9.98
CA HIS A 176 24.74 -6.80 11.17
C HIS A 176 23.24 -6.58 10.91
N SER A 177 22.40 -6.89 11.90
CA SER A 177 20.95 -6.76 11.80
C SER A 177 20.31 -6.10 13.01
N VAL A 178 19.20 -5.39 12.77
CA VAL A 178 18.35 -4.81 13.81
C VAL A 178 16.97 -5.48 13.79
N ILE A 179 16.47 -5.79 14.98
CA ILE A 179 15.08 -6.19 15.23
C ILE A 179 14.43 -5.04 16.02
N CYS A 180 13.42 -4.42 15.44
CA CYS A 180 12.64 -3.38 16.10
C CYS A 180 11.18 -3.82 16.16
N ALA A 181 10.59 -3.83 17.35
CA ALA A 181 9.15 -4.07 17.53
C ALA A 181 8.50 -2.93 18.32
N HIS A 182 7.17 -2.94 18.43
CA HIS A 182 6.44 -2.00 19.27
C HIS A 182 6.94 -2.00 20.73
N LEU A 183 7.13 -3.20 21.31
CA LEU A 183 7.62 -3.42 22.68
C LEU A 183 8.98 -4.13 22.72
N LYS A 184 9.76 -3.87 23.78
CA LYS A 184 11.06 -4.52 24.01
C LYS A 184 10.95 -6.03 24.17
N ASP A 185 9.94 -6.50 24.90
CA ASP A 185 9.70 -7.94 25.10
C ASP A 185 9.32 -8.63 23.79
N ALA A 186 8.48 -7.98 22.96
CA ALA A 186 8.15 -8.50 21.63
C ALA A 186 9.40 -8.67 20.76
N ALA A 187 10.28 -7.66 20.75
CA ALA A 187 11.54 -7.73 20.01
C ALA A 187 12.50 -8.80 20.58
N ALA A 188 12.53 -9.00 21.90
CA ALA A 188 13.29 -10.07 22.56
C ALA A 188 12.75 -11.46 22.23
N HIS A 189 11.43 -11.65 22.19
CA HIS A 189 10.79 -12.90 21.75
C HIS A 189 11.15 -13.23 20.30
N ILE A 190 11.17 -12.23 19.41
CA ILE A 190 11.60 -12.41 18.02
C ILE A 190 13.07 -12.84 17.96
N LYS A 191 13.96 -12.21 18.75
CA LYS A 191 15.36 -12.64 18.86
C LYS A 191 15.48 -14.08 19.40
N GLY A 192 14.56 -14.54 20.24
CA GLY A 192 14.53 -15.91 20.75
C GLY A 192 14.52 -16.99 19.64
N ILE A 193 13.98 -16.68 18.46
CA ILE A 193 14.03 -17.56 17.29
C ILE A 193 15.47 -17.82 16.85
N TYR A 194 16.32 -16.79 16.87
CA TYR A 194 17.76 -16.96 16.60
C TYR A 194 18.41 -17.85 17.65
N THR A 195 18.18 -17.59 18.94
CA THR A 195 18.79 -18.39 20.01
C THR A 195 18.51 -19.87 19.81
N LYS A 196 17.25 -20.21 19.55
CA LYS A 196 16.82 -21.59 19.29
C LYS A 196 17.54 -22.22 18.08
N LEU A 197 17.65 -21.46 16.99
CA LEU A 197 18.39 -21.88 15.80
C LEU A 197 19.86 -22.18 16.13
N LEU A 198 20.55 -21.22 16.77
CA LEU A 198 21.97 -21.31 17.06
C LEU A 198 22.28 -22.50 17.98
N ASP A 199 21.48 -22.71 19.02
CA ASP A 199 21.64 -23.80 19.99
C ASP A 199 21.57 -25.20 19.35
N ASN A 200 20.89 -25.32 18.20
CA ASN A 200 20.69 -26.58 17.49
C ASN A 200 21.47 -26.65 16.16
N TYR A 201 22.23 -25.61 15.80
CA TYR A 201 22.87 -25.54 14.49
C TYR A 201 24.12 -26.44 14.43
N PRO A 202 24.24 -27.33 13.42
CA PRO A 202 25.39 -28.24 13.35
C PRO A 202 26.71 -27.50 13.15
N SER A 203 27.66 -27.73 14.05
CA SER A 203 28.94 -27.01 14.03
C SER A 203 29.77 -27.27 12.77
N TRP A 204 29.64 -28.45 12.16
CA TRP A 204 30.35 -28.80 10.92
C TRP A 204 29.92 -27.96 9.71
N LEU A 205 28.76 -27.28 9.77
CA LEU A 205 28.32 -26.31 8.77
C LEU A 205 29.05 -24.97 8.91
N MET A 206 29.57 -24.65 10.09
CA MET A 206 30.34 -23.44 10.34
C MET A 206 31.75 -23.54 9.72
N PRO A 207 32.34 -22.43 9.24
CA PRO A 207 33.67 -22.44 8.63
C PRO A 207 34.80 -22.95 9.54
N ASP A 208 34.69 -22.69 10.85
CA ASP A 208 35.68 -23.05 11.89
C ASP A 208 35.30 -24.31 12.66
N GLY A 209 34.16 -24.94 12.36
CA GLY A 209 33.66 -26.11 13.08
C GLY A 209 33.18 -25.79 14.50
N VAL A 210 33.11 -24.52 14.89
CA VAL A 210 32.67 -24.09 16.22
C VAL A 210 31.15 -23.94 16.23
N PRO A 211 30.44 -24.51 17.23
CA PRO A 211 29.00 -24.32 17.34
C PRO A 211 28.66 -22.82 17.46
N PRO A 212 27.77 -22.28 16.61
CA PRO A 212 27.45 -20.87 16.67
C PRO A 212 26.57 -20.61 17.89
N ARG A 213 26.80 -19.49 18.57
CA ARG A 213 25.99 -19.05 19.72
C ARG A 213 26.02 -17.54 19.82
N PHE A 214 25.07 -16.98 20.56
CA PHE A 214 25.13 -15.58 20.91
C PHE A 214 26.13 -15.31 22.02
N ARG A 215 26.91 -14.23 21.86
CA ARG A 215 27.67 -13.60 22.94
C ARG A 215 27.31 -12.13 23.07
N PRO A 216 27.35 -11.54 24.28
CA PRO A 216 27.19 -10.10 24.45
C PRO A 216 28.23 -9.33 23.63
N TYR A 217 27.82 -8.22 23.02
CA TYR A 217 28.73 -7.31 22.34
C TYR A 217 29.20 -6.21 23.30
N GLU A 218 30.48 -6.25 23.69
CA GLU A 218 31.09 -5.28 24.61
C GLU A 218 30.24 -5.05 25.86
N ARG A 219 29.92 -3.78 26.19
CA ARG A 219 29.07 -3.37 27.31
C ARG A 219 27.62 -3.08 26.89
N THR A 220 27.23 -3.42 25.67
CA THR A 220 25.88 -3.14 25.15
C THR A 220 24.91 -4.26 25.54
N GLY A 221 23.85 -3.93 26.29
CA GLY A 221 22.87 -4.91 26.77
C GLY A 221 21.90 -5.42 25.70
N ASN A 222 21.79 -4.72 24.57
CA ASN A 222 20.79 -4.97 23.53
C ASN A 222 21.35 -5.63 22.26
N THR A 223 22.69 -5.80 22.18
CA THR A 223 23.38 -6.32 20.99
C THR A 223 24.10 -7.61 21.32
N SER A 224 23.99 -8.59 20.43
CA SER A 224 24.69 -9.87 20.54
C SER A 224 25.44 -10.19 19.25
N VAL A 225 26.63 -10.76 19.39
CA VAL A 225 27.43 -11.28 18.28
C VAL A 225 27.13 -12.76 18.10
N ILE A 226 26.97 -13.18 16.85
CA ILE A 226 26.93 -14.60 16.47
C ILE A 226 28.37 -15.09 16.31
N GLU A 227 28.79 -15.98 17.21
CA GLU A 227 30.10 -16.63 17.14
C GLU A 227 30.24 -17.43 15.83
N GLY A 228 31.41 -17.36 15.19
CA GLY A 228 31.70 -17.99 13.89
C GLY A 228 31.43 -17.11 12.66
N SER A 229 30.41 -16.23 12.69
CA SER A 229 30.13 -15.29 11.57
C SER A 229 30.57 -13.85 11.85
N GLY A 230 30.65 -13.44 13.12
CA GLY A 230 30.93 -12.06 13.53
C GLY A 230 29.75 -11.11 13.32
N SER A 231 28.64 -11.60 12.77
CA SER A 231 27.41 -10.84 12.56
C SER A 231 26.80 -10.44 13.91
N ARG A 232 26.18 -9.25 13.97
CA ARG A 232 25.56 -8.71 15.19
C ARG A 232 24.04 -8.70 15.03
N VAL A 233 23.34 -8.95 16.12
CA VAL A 233 21.88 -8.84 16.22
C VAL A 233 21.55 -7.88 17.35
N THR A 234 21.03 -6.71 16.99
CA THR A 234 20.63 -5.65 17.91
C THR A 234 19.11 -5.62 18.04
N VAL A 235 18.61 -5.48 19.27
CA VAL A 235 17.18 -5.39 19.57
C VAL A 235 16.85 -3.99 20.06
N THR A 236 15.76 -3.41 19.56
CA THR A 236 15.23 -2.12 20.03
C THR A 236 13.70 -2.13 20.04
N SER A 237 13.08 -1.12 20.66
CA SER A 237 11.63 -0.93 20.68
C SER A 237 11.22 0.45 20.19
N ALA A 238 9.99 0.58 19.69
CA ALA A 238 9.43 1.85 19.28
C ALA A 238 9.02 2.74 20.46
N GLU A 239 8.57 2.14 21.58
CA GLU A 239 8.21 2.89 22.79
C GLU A 239 9.40 3.50 23.51
N THR A 240 10.50 2.76 23.60
CA THR A 240 11.75 3.22 24.20
C THR A 240 12.88 3.03 23.19
N PRO A 241 13.03 3.99 22.25
CA PRO A 241 14.06 3.92 21.24
C PRO A 241 15.42 4.04 21.92
N GLU A 242 16.12 2.93 22.05
CA GLU A 242 17.54 2.96 22.39
C GLU A 242 18.32 3.51 21.18
N SER A 243 19.50 4.09 21.41
CA SER A 243 20.27 4.69 20.31
C SER A 243 20.73 3.61 19.32
N VAL A 244 19.97 3.43 18.24
CA VAL A 244 20.35 2.63 17.06
C VAL A 244 20.96 3.51 15.95
N ARG A 245 20.94 4.84 16.13
CA ARG A 245 21.63 5.77 15.21
C ARG A 245 23.12 5.48 15.19
N GLY A 246 23.66 5.30 13.99
CA GLY A 246 25.08 4.97 13.80
C GLY A 246 25.39 3.47 13.87
N SER A 247 24.38 2.60 13.93
CA SER A 247 24.60 1.16 13.72
C SER A 247 25.01 0.88 12.27
N ASP A 248 25.95 -0.05 12.09
CA ASP A 248 26.42 -0.59 10.81
C ASP A 248 25.48 -1.69 10.28
N ALA A 249 24.19 -1.59 10.61
CA ALA A 249 23.17 -2.55 10.24
C ALA A 249 22.92 -2.56 8.73
N VAL A 250 22.88 -3.76 8.16
CA VAL A 250 22.60 -4.02 6.74
C VAL A 250 21.32 -4.85 6.55
N MET A 251 20.70 -5.27 7.66
CA MET A 251 19.38 -5.86 7.66
C MET A 251 18.52 -5.29 8.79
N ALA A 252 17.24 -5.06 8.53
CA ALA A 252 16.27 -4.58 9.51
C ALA A 252 14.96 -5.35 9.40
N HIS A 253 14.49 -5.86 10.53
CA HIS A 253 13.13 -6.38 10.67
C HIS A 253 12.35 -5.47 11.61
N LEU A 254 11.36 -4.78 11.05
CA LEU A 254 10.46 -3.88 11.78
C LEU A 254 9.12 -4.58 11.94
N SER A 255 8.78 -4.96 13.16
CA SER A 255 7.64 -5.79 13.50
C SER A 255 6.55 -4.99 14.20
N GLU A 256 5.30 -5.29 13.86
CA GLU A 256 4.09 -4.64 14.37
C GLU A 256 4.11 -3.11 14.20
N VAL A 257 4.56 -2.66 13.02
CA VAL A 257 4.80 -1.24 12.69
C VAL A 257 3.54 -0.37 12.80
N ALA A 258 2.34 -0.93 12.56
CA ALA A 258 1.08 -0.20 12.68
C ALA A 258 0.75 0.20 14.14
N PHE A 259 1.41 -0.41 15.11
CA PHE A 259 1.24 -0.15 16.55
C PHE A 259 2.34 0.74 17.13
N TRP A 260 3.25 1.26 16.30
CA TRP A 260 4.33 2.11 16.79
C TRP A 260 3.76 3.47 17.21
N PRO A 261 4.01 3.91 18.46
CA PRO A 261 3.41 5.12 18.97
C PRO A 261 3.98 6.35 18.29
N ARG A 262 3.11 7.33 18.05
CA ARG A 262 3.52 8.71 17.75
C ARG A 262 3.47 9.52 19.04
N THR A 263 4.62 10.03 19.45
CA THR A 263 4.79 10.87 20.63
C THR A 263 5.38 12.23 20.23
N ARG A 264 5.40 13.20 21.15
CA ARG A 264 6.06 14.50 20.91
C ARG A 264 7.55 14.38 20.59
N GLN A 265 8.23 13.37 21.13
CA GLN A 265 9.69 13.19 21.00
C GLN A 265 10.06 12.24 19.85
N HIS A 266 9.21 11.28 19.53
CA HIS A 266 9.48 10.23 18.55
C HIS A 266 8.25 9.94 17.71
N SER A 267 8.45 9.84 16.40
CA SER A 267 7.45 9.36 15.45
C SER A 267 7.91 8.06 14.78
N PRO A 268 7.01 7.20 14.28
CA PRO A 268 7.39 6.01 13.52
C PRO A 268 8.32 6.33 12.36
N GLU A 269 8.09 7.43 11.64
CA GLU A 269 8.95 7.92 10.54
C GLU A 269 10.37 8.18 11.03
N SER A 270 10.52 8.83 12.19
CA SER A 270 11.82 9.16 12.77
C SER A 270 12.59 7.89 13.18
N LEU A 271 11.88 6.86 13.65
CA LEU A 271 12.44 5.58 14.06
C LEU A 271 12.86 4.74 12.85
N VAL A 272 11.98 4.64 11.86
CA VAL A 272 12.30 4.00 10.58
C VAL A 272 13.51 4.68 9.95
N ARG A 273 13.54 6.00 9.88
CA ARG A 273 14.71 6.75 9.37
C ARG A 273 15.97 6.46 10.18
N SER A 274 15.86 6.32 11.50
CA SER A 274 16.99 5.99 12.37
C SER A 274 17.54 4.59 12.16
N VAL A 275 16.68 3.60 11.91
CA VAL A 275 17.07 2.19 11.76
C VAL A 275 17.45 1.87 10.32
N CYS A 276 16.66 2.34 9.36
CA CYS A 276 16.79 2.01 7.94
C CYS A 276 17.72 2.98 7.19
N GLY A 277 17.91 4.20 7.68
CA GLY A 277 18.70 5.21 6.99
C GLY A 277 20.17 4.86 6.80
N SER A 278 20.72 3.93 7.60
CA SER A 278 22.09 3.41 7.46
C SER A 278 22.18 2.12 6.64
N VAL A 279 21.05 1.50 6.28
CA VAL A 279 21.04 0.23 5.55
C VAL A 279 21.37 0.47 4.08
N ALA A 280 22.60 0.14 3.69
CA ALA A 280 23.06 0.30 2.32
C ALA A 280 22.25 -0.52 1.30
N LEU A 281 22.18 -0.03 0.06
CA LEU A 281 21.54 -0.70 -1.08
C LEU A 281 22.48 -1.76 -1.67
N LEU A 282 22.70 -2.85 -0.94
CA LEU A 282 23.59 -3.94 -1.33
C LEU A 282 22.80 -5.24 -1.58
N PRO A 283 23.29 -6.14 -2.45
CA PRO A 283 22.81 -7.52 -2.49
C PRO A 283 22.88 -8.16 -1.10
N ASP A 284 21.86 -8.95 -0.76
CA ASP A 284 21.67 -9.56 0.57
C ASP A 284 21.44 -8.56 1.74
N SER A 285 21.31 -7.25 1.47
CA SER A 285 20.71 -6.33 2.44
C SER A 285 19.20 -6.54 2.49
N LEU A 286 18.58 -6.32 3.66
CA LEU A 286 17.17 -6.65 3.87
C LEU A 286 16.47 -5.61 4.73
N ILE A 287 15.30 -5.13 4.29
CA ILE A 287 14.36 -4.40 5.14
C ILE A 287 13.00 -5.05 4.95
N VAL A 288 12.47 -5.62 6.03
CA VAL A 288 11.10 -6.14 6.07
C VAL A 288 10.34 -5.37 7.15
N MET A 289 9.29 -4.68 6.73
CA MET A 289 8.31 -4.08 7.63
C MET A 289 7.08 -4.97 7.64
N GLU A 290 6.66 -5.46 8.78
CA GLU A 290 5.48 -6.32 8.90
C GLU A 290 4.58 -5.86 10.04
N SER A 291 3.27 -5.99 9.84
CA SER A 291 2.28 -5.68 10.86
C SER A 291 0.94 -6.30 10.52
N THR A 292 0.10 -6.55 11.54
CA THR A 292 -1.35 -6.47 11.28
C THR A 292 -1.77 -5.02 11.13
N ALA A 293 -2.91 -4.76 10.49
CA ALA A 293 -3.44 -3.41 10.40
C ALA A 293 -3.85 -2.88 11.78
N ASN A 294 -3.86 -1.56 11.90
CA ASN A 294 -4.30 -0.82 13.08
C ASN A 294 -4.98 0.48 12.63
N GLY A 295 -6.03 0.33 11.81
CA GLY A 295 -6.74 1.44 11.20
C GLY A 295 -5.99 2.16 10.08
N THR A 296 -6.67 3.13 9.47
CA THR A 296 -6.19 3.98 8.37
C THR A 296 -5.38 5.16 8.94
N GLY A 297 -4.47 5.71 8.12
CA GLY A 297 -3.78 6.98 8.39
C GLY A 297 -2.52 6.89 9.27
N ASN A 298 -2.25 5.77 9.95
CA ASN A 298 -0.95 5.58 10.61
C ASN A 298 0.20 5.41 9.60
N TYR A 299 1.44 5.44 10.09
CA TYR A 299 2.64 5.31 9.23
C TYR A 299 2.65 4.02 8.40
N PHE A 300 2.24 2.89 8.97
CA PHE A 300 2.25 1.61 8.27
C PHE A 300 1.24 1.58 7.12
N HIS A 301 0.03 2.12 7.35
CA HIS A 301 -0.96 2.31 6.29
C HIS A 301 -0.42 3.20 5.17
N GLN A 302 0.12 4.37 5.51
CA GLN A 302 0.72 5.29 4.53
C GLN A 302 1.81 4.62 3.69
N GLU A 303 2.70 3.86 4.34
CA GLU A 303 3.79 3.18 3.64
C GLU A 303 3.27 2.01 2.77
N CYS A 304 2.20 1.33 3.20
CA CYS A 304 1.52 0.33 2.36
C CYS A 304 0.92 0.98 1.10
N GLU A 305 0.22 2.09 1.26
CA GLU A 305 -0.37 2.83 0.13
C GLU A 305 0.70 3.35 -0.82
N ARG A 306 1.80 3.93 -0.29
CA ARG A 306 2.96 4.33 -1.10
C ARG A 306 3.56 3.15 -1.87
N ALA A 307 3.70 1.97 -1.24
CA ALA A 307 4.21 0.78 -1.89
C ALA A 307 3.28 0.26 -3.00
N LYS A 308 1.95 0.31 -2.80
CA LYS A 308 0.97 -0.03 -3.85
C LYS A 308 1.02 0.93 -5.03
N ARG A 309 1.29 2.23 -4.79
CA ARG A 309 1.46 3.25 -5.82
C ARG A 309 2.84 3.25 -6.50
N GLY A 310 3.79 2.44 -6.02
CA GLY A 310 5.17 2.42 -6.53
C GLY A 310 6.05 3.60 -6.07
N GLU A 311 5.64 4.31 -5.02
CA GLU A 311 6.34 5.47 -4.43
C GLU A 311 7.24 5.09 -3.23
N SER A 312 7.18 3.84 -2.79
CA SER A 312 8.05 3.27 -1.75
C SER A 312 9.17 2.46 -2.39
N ASP A 313 10.31 2.34 -1.69
CA ASP A 313 11.37 1.40 -2.05
C ASP A 313 10.98 -0.07 -1.77
N LYS A 314 9.85 -0.32 -1.09
CA LYS A 314 9.38 -1.64 -0.70
C LYS A 314 8.31 -2.17 -1.62
N GLU A 315 8.37 -3.46 -1.86
CA GLU A 315 7.28 -4.21 -2.48
C GLU A 315 6.16 -4.47 -1.45
N PHE A 316 4.91 -4.18 -1.80
CA PHE A 316 3.75 -4.50 -0.97
C PHE A 316 3.35 -5.97 -1.10
N LEU A 317 3.16 -6.66 0.02
CA LEU A 317 2.62 -8.02 0.09
C LEU A 317 1.50 -8.09 1.12
N PHE A 318 0.35 -8.64 0.70
CA PHE A 318 -0.75 -8.97 1.59
C PHE A 318 -0.95 -10.48 1.72
N ILE A 319 -1.11 -10.95 2.96
CA ILE A 319 -1.46 -12.34 3.29
C ILE A 319 -2.84 -12.38 3.96
N PRO A 320 -3.90 -12.77 3.21
CA PRO A 320 -5.24 -12.92 3.76
C PRO A 320 -5.35 -14.14 4.66
N TRP A 321 -6.34 -14.12 5.55
CA TRP A 321 -6.56 -15.22 6.50
C TRP A 321 -6.82 -16.56 5.80
N TYR A 322 -7.59 -16.59 4.72
CA TYR A 322 -8.01 -17.84 4.06
C TYR A 322 -6.87 -18.56 3.33
N GLU A 323 -5.69 -17.96 3.19
CA GLU A 323 -4.48 -18.64 2.68
C GLU A 323 -3.79 -19.48 3.76
N ILE A 324 -4.05 -19.20 5.04
CA ILE A 324 -3.42 -19.85 6.20
C ILE A 324 -4.08 -21.21 6.45
N GLU A 325 -3.29 -22.28 6.49
CA GLU A 325 -3.75 -23.67 6.63
C GLU A 325 -4.68 -23.91 7.80
N MET A 326 -4.40 -23.28 8.93
CA MET A 326 -5.10 -23.56 10.17
C MET A 326 -6.52 -22.95 10.21
N TYR A 327 -6.87 -22.11 9.24
CA TYR A 327 -8.17 -21.44 9.16
C TYR A 327 -9.07 -22.13 8.14
N ALA A 328 -9.28 -23.43 8.34
CA ALA A 328 -10.19 -24.27 7.58
C ALA A 328 -10.75 -25.39 8.47
N ILE A 329 -12.03 -25.72 8.32
CA ILE A 329 -12.66 -26.88 8.97
C ILE A 329 -13.34 -27.76 7.91
N PRO A 330 -13.38 -29.09 8.11
CA PRO A 330 -14.07 -29.98 7.18
C PRO A 330 -15.54 -29.60 6.96
N VAL A 331 -16.03 -29.75 5.73
CA VAL A 331 -17.44 -29.56 5.35
C VAL A 331 -18.01 -30.91 4.94
N GLU A 332 -18.99 -31.40 5.69
CA GLU A 332 -19.60 -32.73 5.45
C GLU A 332 -20.46 -32.77 4.18
N ASP A 333 -21.26 -31.72 3.95
CA ASP A 333 -22.08 -31.55 2.74
C ASP A 333 -21.70 -30.23 2.04
N PRO A 334 -20.71 -30.27 1.12
CA PRO A 334 -20.28 -29.09 0.35
C PRO A 334 -21.40 -28.47 -0.49
N THR A 335 -22.38 -29.27 -0.94
CA THR A 335 -23.48 -28.79 -1.79
C THR A 335 -24.46 -27.96 -0.97
N ALA A 336 -24.91 -28.49 0.17
CA ALA A 336 -25.78 -27.75 1.08
C ALA A 336 -25.07 -26.52 1.65
N PHE A 337 -23.78 -26.64 2.00
CA PHE A 337 -23.02 -25.51 2.52
C PHE A 337 -22.88 -24.39 1.48
N ALA A 338 -22.50 -24.72 0.24
CA ALA A 338 -22.39 -23.75 -0.86
C ALA A 338 -23.74 -23.07 -1.17
N ALA A 339 -24.86 -23.78 -1.00
CA ALA A 339 -26.20 -23.20 -1.17
C ALA A 339 -26.58 -22.23 -0.04
N SER A 340 -25.94 -22.34 1.11
CA SER A 340 -26.21 -21.53 2.31
C SER A 340 -25.35 -20.28 2.44
N LEU A 341 -24.48 -19.99 1.46
CA LEU A 341 -23.59 -18.84 1.53
C LEU A 341 -24.36 -17.53 1.42
N ASP A 342 -24.08 -16.59 2.30
CA ASP A 342 -24.56 -15.22 2.16
C ASP A 342 -23.73 -14.41 1.14
N GLU A 343 -24.13 -13.16 0.89
CA GLU A 343 -23.45 -12.30 -0.08
C GLU A 343 -21.97 -12.03 0.29
N TYR A 344 -21.68 -11.87 1.59
CA TYR A 344 -20.32 -11.65 2.06
C TYR A 344 -19.46 -12.91 1.87
N GLU A 345 -19.99 -14.08 2.20
CA GLU A 345 -19.31 -15.36 2.05
C GLU A 345 -19.11 -15.73 0.57
N ILE A 346 -20.05 -15.38 -0.31
CA ILE A 346 -19.85 -15.45 -1.78
C ILE A 346 -18.70 -14.53 -2.20
N SER A 347 -18.57 -13.35 -1.58
CA SER A 347 -17.43 -12.46 -1.85
C SER A 347 -16.09 -13.07 -1.38
N LEU A 348 -16.05 -13.78 -0.25
CA LEU A 348 -14.87 -14.53 0.20
C LEU A 348 -14.50 -15.64 -0.78
N TRP A 349 -15.52 -16.36 -1.26
CA TRP A 349 -15.38 -17.40 -2.28
C TRP A 349 -14.76 -16.82 -3.57
N ARG A 350 -15.27 -15.68 -4.05
CA ARG A 350 -14.73 -15.01 -5.25
C ARG A 350 -13.27 -14.58 -5.08
N ARG A 351 -12.83 -14.25 -3.86
CA ARG A 351 -11.43 -13.91 -3.55
C ARG A 351 -10.48 -15.10 -3.48
N GLY A 352 -10.99 -16.34 -3.42
CA GLY A 352 -10.14 -17.55 -3.41
C GLY A 352 -10.25 -18.42 -2.16
N ALA A 353 -11.13 -18.08 -1.20
CA ALA A 353 -11.38 -18.93 -0.05
C ALA A 353 -12.03 -20.27 -0.47
N THR A 354 -11.66 -21.37 0.17
CA THR A 354 -12.37 -22.64 -0.02
C THR A 354 -13.62 -22.69 0.84
N LEU A 355 -14.54 -23.62 0.58
CA LEU A 355 -15.73 -23.81 1.41
C LEU A 355 -15.35 -24.14 2.85
N GLU A 356 -14.26 -24.90 3.06
CA GLU A 356 -13.73 -25.24 4.38
C GLU A 356 -13.19 -24.02 5.13
N ALA A 357 -12.55 -23.09 4.41
CA ALA A 357 -12.12 -21.82 4.99
C ALA A 357 -13.33 -20.96 5.37
N ILE A 358 -14.33 -20.85 4.49
CA ILE A 358 -15.56 -20.09 4.76
C ILE A 358 -16.33 -20.70 5.94
N ALA A 359 -16.39 -22.03 6.05
CA ALA A 359 -16.98 -22.71 7.20
C ALA A 359 -16.28 -22.34 8.51
N TRP A 360 -14.94 -22.29 8.50
CA TRP A 360 -14.15 -21.82 9.65
C TRP A 360 -14.49 -20.37 9.97
N TYR A 361 -14.58 -19.49 8.96
CA TYR A 361 -14.91 -18.07 9.15
C TYR A 361 -16.28 -17.90 9.80
N ARG A 362 -17.29 -18.60 9.29
CA ARG A 362 -18.65 -18.57 9.82
C ARG A 362 -18.71 -19.00 11.29
N GLN A 363 -17.91 -20.00 11.67
CA GLN A 363 -17.81 -20.44 13.06
C GLN A 363 -17.07 -19.41 13.91
N LYS A 364 -15.90 -18.92 13.45
CA LYS A 364 -15.05 -17.98 14.18
C LYS A 364 -15.72 -16.62 14.38
N ARG A 365 -16.50 -16.16 13.40
CA ARG A 365 -17.29 -14.92 13.45
C ARG A 365 -18.21 -14.86 14.67
N ARG A 366 -18.68 -16.01 15.19
CA ARG A 366 -19.54 -16.06 16.38
C ARG A 366 -18.86 -15.62 17.68
N GLU A 367 -17.53 -15.56 17.71
CA GLU A 367 -16.77 -15.03 18.86
C GLU A 367 -16.81 -13.50 18.93
N TYR A 368 -17.20 -12.83 17.85
CA TYR A 368 -17.20 -11.37 17.75
C TYR A 368 -18.64 -10.83 17.82
N ALA A 369 -18.83 -9.66 18.44
CA ALA A 369 -20.11 -8.97 18.38
C ALA A 369 -20.30 -8.34 16.99
N ASP A 370 -19.32 -7.55 16.54
CA ASP A 370 -19.31 -6.91 15.23
C ASP A 370 -18.51 -7.70 14.19
N HIS A 371 -18.92 -7.64 12.93
CA HIS A 371 -18.20 -8.24 11.81
C HIS A 371 -16.94 -7.44 11.51
N ALA A 372 -16.94 -6.13 11.76
CA ALA A 372 -15.78 -5.28 11.58
C ALA A 372 -14.57 -5.77 12.43
N ASP A 373 -14.81 -6.21 13.66
CA ASP A 373 -13.74 -6.76 14.52
C ASP A 373 -13.17 -8.07 13.95
N MET A 374 -14.03 -8.95 13.42
CA MET A 374 -13.59 -10.16 12.72
C MET A 374 -12.74 -9.82 11.49
N MET A 375 -13.15 -8.82 10.70
CA MET A 375 -12.41 -8.39 9.51
C MET A 375 -11.06 -7.75 9.86
N ALA A 376 -10.96 -7.01 10.97
CA ALA A 376 -9.69 -6.42 11.41
C ALA A 376 -8.67 -7.49 11.85
N GLU A 377 -9.16 -8.54 12.52
CA GLU A 377 -8.34 -9.66 13.00
C GLU A 377 -7.96 -10.65 11.89
N TYR A 378 -8.92 -10.92 11.01
CA TYR A 378 -8.83 -11.86 9.89
C TYR A 378 -9.26 -11.18 8.60
N PRO A 379 -8.44 -10.25 8.07
CA PRO A 379 -8.79 -9.51 6.86
C PRO A 379 -8.72 -10.38 5.61
N SER A 380 -9.73 -10.25 4.75
CA SER A 380 -9.83 -11.01 3.49
C SER A 380 -9.22 -10.27 2.31
N ASP A 381 -9.11 -8.95 2.43
CA ASP A 381 -8.35 -8.05 1.56
C ASP A 381 -7.67 -6.97 2.41
N ASP A 382 -6.75 -6.23 1.80
CA ASP A 382 -6.02 -5.13 2.42
C ASP A 382 -6.94 -3.97 2.82
N VAL A 383 -8.05 -3.79 2.11
CA VAL A 383 -9.08 -2.79 2.38
C VAL A 383 -9.80 -3.08 3.71
N GLU A 384 -10.26 -4.32 3.89
CA GLU A 384 -10.87 -4.81 5.13
C GLU A 384 -9.92 -4.67 6.32
N ALA A 385 -8.61 -4.90 6.11
CA ALA A 385 -7.61 -4.80 7.17
C ALA A 385 -7.57 -3.41 7.81
N PHE A 386 -7.65 -2.34 7.01
CA PHE A 386 -7.57 -0.97 7.50
C PHE A 386 -8.93 -0.35 7.87
N ASN A 387 -10.01 -1.12 7.74
CA ASN A 387 -11.39 -0.66 7.94
C ASN A 387 -11.72 -0.23 9.38
N HIS A 388 -10.84 -0.48 10.36
CA HIS A 388 -11.05 -0.17 11.78
C HIS A 388 -10.34 1.13 12.20
N SER A 389 -10.83 2.28 11.72
CA SER A 389 -10.39 3.60 12.18
C SER A 389 -11.53 4.61 12.16
N GLY A 390 -11.88 5.13 13.35
CA GLY A 390 -12.71 6.33 13.52
C GLY A 390 -14.12 6.28 12.93
N GLU A 391 -14.85 7.38 13.09
CA GLU A 391 -16.13 7.60 12.41
C GLU A 391 -15.83 8.15 11.00
N ARG A 392 -15.31 7.29 10.12
CA ARG A 392 -15.04 7.65 8.71
C ARG A 392 -16.29 8.15 8.02
N VAL A 393 -16.11 9.16 7.19
CA VAL A 393 -17.22 9.81 6.48
C VAL A 393 -17.58 9.02 5.22
N PHE A 394 -16.58 8.53 4.49
CA PHE A 394 -16.76 7.81 3.24
C PHE A 394 -16.57 6.31 3.42
N ASP A 395 -17.43 5.52 2.77
CA ASP A 395 -17.31 4.06 2.77
C ASP A 395 -16.11 3.62 1.94
N ILE A 396 -15.22 2.82 2.53
CA ILE A 396 -13.96 2.43 1.90
C ILE A 396 -14.17 1.68 0.59
N ARG A 397 -15.24 0.87 0.44
CA ARG A 397 -15.49 0.13 -0.79
C ARG A 397 -16.01 1.04 -1.89
N GLN A 398 -16.74 2.10 -1.54
CA GLN A 398 -17.12 3.14 -2.49
C GLN A 398 -15.89 3.91 -2.98
N VAL A 399 -14.94 4.22 -2.08
CA VAL A 399 -13.65 4.83 -2.44
C VAL A 399 -12.82 3.90 -3.33
N GLN A 400 -12.81 2.59 -3.07
CA GLN A 400 -12.13 1.63 -3.96
C GLN A 400 -12.71 1.63 -5.38
N ARG A 401 -14.04 1.69 -5.53
CA ARG A 401 -14.66 1.79 -6.87
C ARG A 401 -14.25 3.08 -7.58
N LEU A 402 -14.23 4.20 -6.85
CA LEU A 402 -13.74 5.46 -7.38
C LEU A 402 -12.29 5.34 -7.90
N ARG A 403 -11.43 4.64 -7.13
CA ARG A 403 -10.03 4.37 -7.43
C ARG A 403 -9.81 3.56 -8.72
N GLU A 404 -10.77 2.74 -9.14
CA GLU A 404 -10.68 1.93 -10.38
C GLU A 404 -10.51 2.79 -11.64
N SER A 405 -10.94 4.05 -11.60
CA SER A 405 -10.85 4.99 -12.72
C SER A 405 -9.59 5.89 -12.70
N CYS A 406 -8.82 5.81 -11.62
CA CYS A 406 -7.58 6.58 -11.44
C CYS A 406 -6.45 6.06 -12.32
N ARG A 407 -5.64 6.99 -12.85
CA ARG A 407 -4.49 6.68 -13.70
C ARG A 407 -3.45 7.80 -13.63
N PRO A 408 -2.18 7.53 -13.96
CA PRO A 408 -1.19 8.59 -14.10
C PRO A 408 -1.66 9.68 -15.08
N PRO A 409 -1.31 10.95 -14.84
CA PRO A 409 -1.63 12.03 -15.76
C PRO A 409 -0.92 11.83 -17.10
N ASP A 410 -1.56 12.27 -18.18
CA ASP A 410 -0.98 12.22 -19.53
C ASP A 410 0.13 13.25 -19.69
N ARG A 411 0.01 14.39 -19.02
CA ARG A 411 0.99 15.48 -19.03
C ARG A 411 1.14 16.11 -17.64
N VAL A 412 2.34 16.61 -17.37
CA VAL A 412 2.66 17.39 -16.17
C VAL A 412 3.36 18.67 -16.62
N GLY A 413 2.94 19.80 -16.08
CA GLY A 413 3.41 21.10 -16.54
C GLY A 413 2.77 22.29 -15.85
N GLU A 414 2.61 23.38 -16.59
CA GLU A 414 1.96 24.62 -16.16
C GLU A 414 1.20 25.26 -17.32
N VAL A 415 0.09 25.95 -17.02
CA VAL A 415 -0.53 26.88 -17.96
C VAL A 415 0.15 28.24 -17.80
N CYS A 416 0.60 28.80 -18.94
CA CYS A 416 1.29 30.09 -19.00
C CYS A 416 0.62 31.00 -20.02
N GLY A 417 0.37 32.26 -19.65
CA GLY A 417 0.03 33.33 -20.58
C GLY A 417 1.25 34.22 -20.89
N LYS A 418 0.98 35.42 -21.41
CA LYS A 418 2.00 36.43 -21.74
C LYS A 418 2.75 36.94 -20.50
N THR A 419 2.05 37.10 -19.38
CA THR A 419 2.64 37.42 -18.06
C THR A 419 2.20 36.40 -17.00
N ALA A 420 2.84 36.44 -15.83
CA ALA A 420 2.51 35.53 -14.72
C ALA A 420 1.22 35.92 -13.96
N PHE A 421 0.86 37.21 -13.94
CA PHE A 421 -0.31 37.75 -13.24
C PHE A 421 -0.83 39.01 -13.95
N GLY A 422 -2.04 39.45 -13.56
CA GLY A 422 -2.73 40.58 -14.19
C GLY A 422 -3.48 40.18 -15.48
N ARG A 423 -4.16 41.14 -16.11
CA ARG A 423 -5.01 40.87 -17.28
C ARG A 423 -4.27 40.23 -18.46
N GLU A 424 -3.03 40.65 -18.72
CA GLU A 424 -2.19 40.06 -19.78
C GLU A 424 -1.83 38.59 -19.51
N SER A 425 -2.00 38.10 -18.28
CA SER A 425 -1.75 36.69 -17.95
C SER A 425 -2.77 35.74 -18.58
N LEU A 426 -3.91 36.26 -19.03
CA LEU A 426 -4.98 35.52 -19.71
C LEU A 426 -4.86 35.56 -21.24
N GLU A 427 -3.83 36.23 -21.77
CA GLU A 427 -3.55 36.31 -23.21
C GLU A 427 -2.50 35.26 -23.61
N GLU A 428 -2.61 34.72 -24.84
CA GLU A 428 -1.67 33.75 -25.42
C GLU A 428 -1.44 32.50 -24.53
N LEU A 429 -2.52 32.02 -23.90
CA LEU A 429 -2.50 30.86 -23.02
C LEU A 429 -2.03 29.61 -23.76
N ARG A 430 -1.06 28.93 -23.15
CA ARG A 430 -0.56 27.64 -23.62
C ARG A 430 -0.18 26.77 -22.44
N PHE A 431 -0.31 25.46 -22.64
CA PHE A 431 0.25 24.48 -21.72
C PHE A 431 1.73 24.23 -22.06
N VAL A 432 2.58 24.31 -21.05
CA VAL A 432 4.03 24.04 -21.16
C VAL A 432 4.33 22.75 -20.38
N ASP A 433 4.88 21.74 -21.06
CA ASP A 433 5.34 20.52 -20.36
C ASP A 433 6.50 20.86 -19.43
N GLU A 434 6.35 20.49 -18.17
CA GLU A 434 7.38 20.62 -17.16
C GLU A 434 7.25 19.43 -16.20
N PRO A 435 8.16 18.45 -16.21
CA PRO A 435 8.07 17.27 -15.34
C PRO A 435 8.01 17.60 -13.83
N ALA A 436 8.52 18.77 -13.44
CA ALA A 436 8.46 19.29 -12.07
C ALA A 436 7.30 20.29 -11.84
N GLY A 437 6.45 20.50 -12.85
CA GLY A 437 5.29 21.37 -12.79
C GLY A 437 4.23 20.86 -11.83
N LYS A 438 3.37 21.76 -11.36
CA LYS A 438 2.35 21.45 -10.35
C LYS A 438 0.99 21.11 -10.95
N LEU A 439 0.79 21.34 -12.27
CA LEU A 439 -0.43 20.97 -12.98
C LEU A 439 -0.29 19.58 -13.59
N GLN A 440 -1.11 18.66 -13.11
CA GLN A 440 -1.35 17.35 -13.70
C GLN A 440 -2.55 17.43 -14.65
N VAL A 441 -2.41 16.89 -15.87
CA VAL A 441 -3.45 16.90 -16.90
C VAL A 441 -3.74 15.49 -17.38
N TRP A 442 -4.99 15.05 -17.25
CA TRP A 442 -5.52 13.79 -17.77
C TRP A 442 -6.30 13.97 -19.07
N ALA A 443 -6.77 15.18 -19.37
CA ALA A 443 -7.25 15.56 -20.69
C ALA A 443 -7.02 17.06 -20.92
N LEU A 444 -6.46 17.40 -22.08
CA LEU A 444 -6.40 18.78 -22.56
C LEU A 444 -7.82 19.26 -22.93
N PRO A 445 -8.07 20.58 -23.00
CA PRO A 445 -9.32 21.09 -23.53
C PRO A 445 -9.60 20.53 -24.93
N ASP A 446 -10.86 20.18 -25.17
CA ASP A 446 -11.30 19.59 -26.43
C ASP A 446 -11.48 20.68 -27.49
N GLU A 447 -10.55 20.73 -28.45
CA GLU A 447 -10.54 21.70 -29.55
C GLU A 447 -11.55 21.38 -30.67
N GLU A 448 -12.10 20.17 -30.71
CA GLU A 448 -12.98 19.69 -31.79
C GLU A 448 -14.45 20.01 -31.50
N THR A 449 -14.89 19.80 -30.25
CA THR A 449 -16.31 19.91 -29.87
C THR A 449 -16.59 21.13 -29.01
N ARG A 450 -17.20 22.16 -29.62
CA ARG A 450 -17.55 23.40 -28.93
C ARG A 450 -18.85 23.27 -28.14
N VAL A 451 -18.71 23.22 -26.82
CA VAL A 451 -19.83 23.17 -25.87
C VAL A 451 -19.69 24.32 -24.89
N LYS A 452 -20.76 25.10 -24.73
CA LYS A 452 -20.82 26.19 -23.76
C LYS A 452 -21.03 25.63 -22.35
N ASP A 453 -20.40 26.25 -21.36
CA ASP A 453 -20.56 25.93 -19.93
C ASP A 453 -20.13 24.48 -19.60
N ARG A 454 -19.21 23.91 -20.42
CA ARG A 454 -18.69 22.53 -20.32
C ARG A 454 -17.75 22.32 -19.15
N TYR A 455 -16.81 23.23 -18.95
CA TYR A 455 -15.76 23.08 -17.95
C TYR A 455 -16.08 23.88 -16.69
N ILE A 456 -15.75 23.33 -15.54
CA ILE A 456 -15.80 24.01 -14.25
C ILE A 456 -14.42 23.91 -13.60
N THR A 457 -13.88 25.05 -13.18
CA THR A 457 -12.62 25.13 -12.44
C THR A 457 -12.92 25.51 -11.00
N VAL A 458 -12.51 24.68 -10.03
CA VAL A 458 -12.75 24.90 -8.61
C VAL A 458 -11.45 25.08 -7.86
N VAL A 459 -11.41 26.04 -6.94
CA VAL A 459 -10.22 26.40 -6.16
C VAL A 459 -10.52 26.29 -4.68
N ASP A 460 -9.68 25.53 -3.97
CA ASP A 460 -9.57 25.57 -2.52
C ASP A 460 -8.24 26.23 -2.11
N ILE A 461 -8.32 27.19 -1.20
CA ILE A 461 -7.21 28.07 -0.85
C ILE A 461 -6.56 27.58 0.44
N GLY A 462 -5.47 26.84 0.30
CA GLY A 462 -4.57 26.49 1.40
C GLY A 462 -3.61 27.63 1.82
N GLY A 463 -2.65 27.28 2.68
CA GLY A 463 -1.67 28.22 3.21
C GLY A 463 -0.35 28.27 2.44
N ARG A 464 0.48 29.26 2.77
CA ARG A 464 1.75 29.57 2.07
C ARG A 464 2.95 28.74 2.52
N SER A 465 2.88 28.10 3.69
CA SER A 465 4.00 27.36 4.28
C SER A 465 3.99 25.89 3.90
N VAL A 466 5.15 25.23 3.91
CA VAL A 466 5.30 23.78 3.63
C VAL A 466 4.50 22.90 4.60
N SER A 467 4.20 23.40 5.80
CA SER A 467 3.39 22.70 6.81
C SER A 467 1.92 23.10 6.81
N ALA A 468 1.52 24.02 5.93
CA ALA A 468 0.12 24.43 5.79
C ALA A 468 -0.59 23.53 4.78
N ASP A 469 -1.89 23.70 4.69
CA ASP A 469 -2.74 23.08 3.68
C ASP A 469 -2.35 23.54 2.27
N TYR A 470 -2.57 22.68 1.29
CA TYR A 470 -2.23 22.96 -0.10
C TYR A 470 -3.32 23.81 -0.76
N SER A 471 -2.93 24.71 -1.65
CA SER A 471 -3.90 25.26 -2.60
C SER A 471 -4.11 24.26 -3.73
N VAL A 472 -5.37 24.00 -4.08
CA VAL A 472 -5.77 23.03 -5.11
C VAL A 472 -6.67 23.73 -6.13
N ILE A 473 -6.38 23.55 -7.41
CA ILE A 473 -7.24 23.99 -8.53
C ILE A 473 -7.59 22.74 -9.32
N VAL A 474 -8.87 22.37 -9.38
CA VAL A 474 -9.34 21.20 -10.13
C VAL A 474 -10.22 21.62 -11.30
N VAL A 475 -10.11 20.94 -12.44
CA VAL A 475 -10.96 21.15 -13.61
C VAL A 475 -11.82 19.92 -13.83
N PHE A 476 -13.13 20.13 -13.91
CA PHE A 476 -14.13 19.14 -14.30
C PHE A 476 -14.56 19.34 -15.74
N ASP A 477 -14.65 18.26 -16.50
CA ASP A 477 -15.34 18.21 -17.79
C ASP A 477 -16.74 17.62 -17.60
N ARG A 478 -17.77 18.38 -17.95
CA ARG A 478 -19.18 18.00 -17.81
C ARG A 478 -19.80 17.48 -19.10
N TYR A 479 -19.04 17.32 -20.18
CA TYR A 479 -19.56 16.92 -21.48
C TYR A 479 -20.50 15.71 -21.41
N TRP A 480 -20.10 14.66 -20.70
CA TRP A 480 -20.89 13.44 -20.60
C TRP A 480 -22.20 13.60 -19.82
N GLN A 481 -22.37 14.64 -18.99
CA GLN A 481 -23.66 14.91 -18.34
C GLN A 481 -24.77 15.24 -19.37
N MET A 482 -24.41 15.67 -20.58
CA MET A 482 -25.36 15.86 -21.68
C MET A 482 -25.89 14.53 -22.26
N HIS A 483 -25.23 13.42 -21.92
CA HIS A 483 -25.46 12.09 -22.47
C HIS A 483 -25.66 11.03 -21.37
N GLU A 484 -26.31 11.42 -20.27
CA GLU A 484 -26.58 10.55 -19.10
C GLU A 484 -25.32 9.99 -18.41
N GLY A 485 -24.13 10.45 -18.80
CA GLY A 485 -22.88 10.19 -18.12
C GLY A 485 -22.65 11.16 -16.97
N VAL A 486 -21.43 11.14 -16.46
CA VAL A 486 -21.03 11.86 -15.24
C VAL A 486 -19.87 12.81 -15.54
N PRO A 487 -19.68 13.88 -14.74
CA PRO A 487 -18.51 14.75 -14.90
C PRO A 487 -17.21 14.01 -14.59
N GLU A 488 -16.11 14.42 -15.22
CA GLU A 488 -14.79 13.82 -15.03
C GLU A 488 -13.77 14.86 -14.58
N VAL A 489 -12.87 14.49 -13.66
CA VAL A 489 -11.68 15.30 -13.36
C VAL A 489 -10.71 15.20 -14.54
N VAL A 490 -10.35 16.33 -15.14
CA VAL A 490 -9.47 16.38 -16.33
C VAL A 490 -8.13 17.06 -16.08
N ALA A 491 -8.03 17.91 -15.05
CA ALA A 491 -6.77 18.50 -14.62
C ALA A 491 -6.79 18.89 -13.14
N GLN A 492 -5.62 18.93 -12.52
CA GLN A 492 -5.43 19.41 -11.16
C GLN A 492 -4.08 20.10 -10.99
N TRP A 493 -4.10 21.33 -10.49
CA TRP A 493 -2.93 22.00 -9.94
C TRP A 493 -2.92 21.84 -8.42
N ARG A 494 -1.76 21.52 -7.83
CA ARG A 494 -1.60 21.45 -6.36
C ARG A 494 -0.27 22.01 -5.91
N GLY A 495 -0.28 22.95 -4.97
CA GLY A 495 0.95 23.49 -4.40
C GLY A 495 0.73 24.66 -3.45
N HIS A 496 1.84 25.17 -2.90
CA HIS A 496 1.86 26.43 -2.17
C HIS A 496 2.23 27.58 -3.11
N ILE A 497 1.50 28.68 -3.00
CA ILE A 497 1.71 29.94 -3.71
C ILE A 497 1.00 31.07 -2.95
N ASP A 498 1.40 32.32 -3.15
CA ASP A 498 0.68 33.47 -2.60
C ASP A 498 -0.73 33.57 -3.18
N HIS A 499 -1.70 34.01 -2.37
CA HIS A 499 -3.12 33.94 -2.70
C HIS A 499 -3.53 34.81 -3.91
N ASP A 500 -2.87 35.96 -4.10
CA ASP A 500 -3.07 36.82 -5.26
C ASP A 500 -2.59 36.14 -6.56
N LEU A 501 -1.43 35.49 -6.51
CA LEU A 501 -0.91 34.70 -7.62
C LEU A 501 -1.74 33.44 -7.88
N LEU A 502 -2.29 32.81 -6.84
CA LEU A 502 -3.21 31.68 -6.96
C LEU A 502 -4.45 32.06 -7.76
N ALA A 503 -5.06 33.21 -7.46
CA ALA A 503 -6.26 33.69 -8.15
C ALA A 503 -6.01 33.85 -9.67
N TRP A 504 -4.88 34.46 -10.05
CA TRP A 504 -4.48 34.56 -11.46
C TRP A 504 -4.15 33.20 -12.08
N LYS A 505 -3.45 32.31 -11.36
CA LYS A 505 -3.16 30.95 -11.84
C LYS A 505 -4.44 30.16 -12.10
N ALA A 506 -5.44 30.27 -11.22
CA ALA A 506 -6.73 29.65 -11.40
C ALA A 506 -7.49 30.21 -12.61
N ALA A 507 -7.47 31.53 -12.79
CA ALA A 507 -8.06 32.15 -13.98
C ALA A 507 -7.34 31.77 -15.29
N GLN A 508 -6.01 31.62 -15.28
CA GLN A 508 -5.25 31.11 -16.42
C GLN A 508 -5.70 29.70 -16.82
N ILE A 509 -5.83 28.81 -15.83
CA ILE A 509 -6.30 27.44 -16.06
C ILE A 509 -7.75 27.46 -16.55
N ALA A 510 -8.64 28.23 -15.91
CA ALA A 510 -10.04 28.32 -16.31
C ALA A 510 -10.22 28.86 -17.74
N ALA A 511 -9.50 29.92 -18.09
CA ALA A 511 -9.48 30.49 -19.44
C ALA A 511 -8.92 29.51 -20.48
N PHE A 512 -7.86 28.76 -20.13
CA PHE A 512 -7.30 27.72 -20.99
C PHE A 512 -8.31 26.60 -21.29
N TYR A 513 -9.18 26.27 -20.32
CA TYR A 513 -10.30 25.34 -20.50
C TYR A 513 -11.59 26.03 -20.99
N HIS A 514 -11.49 26.79 -22.07
CA HIS A 514 -12.61 27.45 -22.75
C HIS A 514 -13.44 28.39 -21.87
N ASP A 515 -12.76 29.26 -21.12
CA ASP A 515 -13.39 30.16 -20.17
C ASP A 515 -14.34 29.42 -19.20
N ALA A 516 -13.83 28.36 -18.57
CA ALA A 516 -14.54 27.53 -17.59
C ALA A 516 -15.18 28.36 -16.46
N LEU A 517 -16.30 27.92 -15.91
CA LEU A 517 -16.86 28.56 -14.71
C LEU A 517 -15.84 28.45 -13.56
N LEU A 518 -15.33 29.58 -13.09
CA LEU A 518 -14.32 29.63 -12.03
C LEU A 518 -14.99 29.80 -10.66
N VAL A 519 -14.81 28.82 -9.78
CA VAL A 519 -15.37 28.77 -8.43
C VAL A 519 -14.24 28.83 -7.42
N ILE A 520 -14.13 29.92 -6.67
CA ILE A 520 -13.08 30.10 -5.65
C ILE A 520 -13.70 30.05 -4.26
N GLU A 521 -13.19 29.17 -3.39
CA GLU A 521 -13.54 29.14 -1.96
C GLU A 521 -13.17 30.49 -1.31
N SER A 522 -14.14 31.12 -0.64
CA SER A 522 -13.98 32.51 -0.19
C SER A 522 -13.60 32.66 1.28
N ASN A 523 -13.66 31.62 2.13
CA ASN A 523 -13.44 31.79 3.57
C ASN A 523 -12.00 32.13 3.92
N THR A 524 -11.02 31.47 3.30
CA THR A 524 -9.61 31.72 3.65
C THR A 524 -9.25 33.18 3.38
N LEU A 525 -9.78 33.74 2.28
CA LEU A 525 -9.63 35.15 1.96
C LEU A 525 -10.44 36.04 2.92
N GLU A 526 -11.65 35.63 3.35
CA GLU A 526 -12.52 36.39 4.27
C GLU A 526 -12.03 36.40 5.74
N THR A 527 -11.15 35.48 6.15
CA THR A 527 -10.78 35.28 7.57
C THR A 527 -9.32 35.61 7.92
N GLU A 528 -8.38 35.64 6.97
CA GLU A 528 -6.96 35.83 7.30
C GLU A 528 -6.59 37.24 7.82
N HIS A 529 -7.43 38.25 7.68
CA HIS A 529 -7.13 39.61 8.15
C HIS A 529 -8.37 40.27 8.76
N THR A 530 -8.22 40.84 9.96
CA THR A 530 -9.20 41.73 10.64
C THR A 530 -9.50 43.04 9.88
N ASP A 531 -9.18 43.13 8.58
CA ASP A 531 -9.52 44.24 7.69
C ASP A 531 -10.08 43.64 6.38
N GLY A 532 -11.40 43.60 6.24
CA GLY A 532 -12.12 43.02 5.09
C GLY A 532 -11.88 43.71 3.72
N GLU A 533 -10.95 44.64 3.62
CA GLU A 533 -10.65 45.42 2.41
C GLU A 533 -9.76 44.67 1.40
N HIS A 534 -8.90 43.74 1.85
CA HIS A 534 -7.98 43.01 0.95
C HIS A 534 -8.65 41.82 0.21
N THR A 535 -9.70 41.25 0.78
CA THR A 535 -10.44 40.08 0.28
C THR A 535 -11.30 40.41 -0.94
N GLU A 536 -12.12 41.45 -0.82
CA GLU A 536 -12.96 41.94 -1.93
C GLU A 536 -12.06 42.40 -3.08
N TYR A 537 -10.91 43.02 -2.77
CA TYR A 537 -9.98 43.48 -3.79
C TYR A 537 -9.47 42.39 -4.74
N ILE A 538 -9.10 41.19 -4.26
CA ILE A 538 -8.56 40.13 -5.14
C ILE A 538 -9.63 39.59 -6.10
N LEU A 539 -10.81 39.25 -5.59
CA LEU A 539 -11.89 38.70 -6.41
C LEU A 539 -12.53 39.77 -7.29
N ASP A 540 -12.65 41.01 -6.83
CA ASP A 540 -13.15 42.12 -7.63
C ASP A 540 -12.17 42.45 -8.77
N THR A 541 -10.87 42.53 -8.47
CA THR A 541 -9.82 42.73 -9.50
C THR A 541 -9.84 41.59 -10.52
N LEU A 542 -10.08 40.35 -10.08
CA LEU A 542 -10.19 39.21 -10.98
C LEU A 542 -11.47 39.28 -11.83
N SER A 543 -12.59 39.72 -11.26
CA SER A 543 -13.89 39.84 -11.95
C SER A 543 -13.86 40.86 -13.10
N ASP A 544 -13.03 41.90 -13.00
CA ASP A 544 -12.79 42.88 -14.08
C ASP A 544 -12.03 42.26 -15.27
N ALA A 545 -11.26 41.19 -15.03
CA ALA A 545 -10.45 40.52 -16.03
C ALA A 545 -11.05 39.21 -16.56
N TYR A 546 -11.85 38.51 -15.75
CA TYR A 546 -12.42 37.20 -16.05
C TYR A 546 -13.92 37.16 -15.78
N SER A 547 -14.72 37.06 -16.86
CA SER A 547 -16.18 37.24 -16.78
C SER A 547 -16.95 36.02 -16.25
N HIS A 548 -16.37 34.82 -16.27
CA HIS A 548 -17.05 33.58 -15.87
C HIS A 548 -16.70 33.18 -14.43
N LEU A 549 -16.74 34.14 -13.51
CA LEU A 549 -16.52 33.93 -12.09
C LEU A 549 -17.83 33.57 -11.38
N TYR A 550 -17.80 32.60 -10.48
CA TYR A 550 -18.96 32.19 -9.70
C TYR A 550 -19.34 33.24 -8.65
N ALA A 551 -20.64 33.56 -8.58
CA ALA A 551 -21.20 34.46 -7.58
C ALA A 551 -22.33 33.79 -6.82
N ARG A 552 -22.37 33.97 -5.49
CA ARG A 552 -23.45 33.46 -4.64
C ARG A 552 -24.66 34.39 -4.67
N ALA A 553 -25.85 33.82 -4.83
CA ALA A 553 -27.10 34.56 -4.66
C ALA A 553 -27.36 34.81 -3.17
N SER A 554 -27.50 36.07 -2.74
CA SER A 554 -27.93 36.37 -1.37
C SER A 554 -29.46 36.25 -1.26
N SER A 555 -29.97 35.78 -0.12
CA SER A 555 -31.42 35.75 0.16
C SER A 555 -32.06 37.15 0.16
N GLU A 556 -31.26 38.23 0.20
CA GLU A 556 -31.69 39.62 0.00
C GLU A 556 -31.88 40.00 -1.48
N MET A 557 -31.30 39.27 -2.44
CA MET A 557 -31.43 39.54 -3.89
C MET A 557 -32.86 39.38 -4.41
N ILE A 558 -33.73 38.67 -3.69
CA ILE A 558 -35.16 38.54 -4.06
C ILE A 558 -35.93 39.85 -3.76
N ARG A 559 -35.35 40.79 -2.98
CA ARG A 559 -36.03 42.03 -2.55
C ARG A 559 -35.25 43.33 -2.81
N SER A 560 -33.95 43.29 -3.10
CA SER A 560 -33.18 44.50 -3.44
C SER A 560 -32.01 44.19 -4.39
N SER A 561 -31.63 45.21 -5.18
CA SER A 561 -30.48 45.23 -6.10
C SER A 561 -29.13 45.21 -5.37
N ALA A 562 -28.91 44.24 -4.49
CA ALA A 562 -27.63 44.05 -3.80
C ALA A 562 -26.57 43.48 -4.77
N PRO A 563 -25.28 43.86 -4.63
CA PRO A 563 -24.21 43.35 -5.48
C PRO A 563 -23.98 41.85 -5.26
N SER A 564 -23.69 41.14 -6.34
CA SER A 564 -23.22 39.76 -6.32
C SER A 564 -21.96 39.64 -5.46
N ARG A 565 -21.94 38.71 -4.49
CA ARG A 565 -20.71 38.40 -3.76
C ARG A 565 -19.97 37.27 -4.49
N TRP A 566 -18.75 37.53 -4.93
CA TRP A 566 -17.93 36.54 -5.63
C TRP A 566 -17.48 35.42 -4.71
N GLY A 567 -17.35 34.21 -5.26
CA GLY A 567 -16.81 33.04 -4.57
C GLY A 567 -17.84 32.17 -3.84
N PHE A 568 -17.38 30.97 -3.46
CA PHE A 568 -18.13 29.95 -2.76
C PHE A 568 -17.87 30.02 -1.25
N HIS A 569 -18.90 30.34 -0.46
CA HIS A 569 -18.76 30.52 0.99
C HIS A 569 -18.89 29.20 1.76
N MET A 570 -17.86 28.80 2.50
CA MET A 570 -17.81 27.50 3.19
C MET A 570 -18.16 27.57 4.69
N ASN A 571 -19.40 27.82 5.07
CA ASN A 571 -19.76 27.71 6.50
C ASN A 571 -20.03 26.25 6.94
N ARG A 572 -20.24 26.01 8.24
CA ARG A 572 -20.52 24.67 8.80
C ARG A 572 -21.69 23.95 8.12
N SER A 573 -22.74 24.69 7.72
CA SER A 573 -23.91 24.13 7.04
C SER A 573 -23.57 23.73 5.61
N THR A 574 -22.85 24.60 4.89
CA THR A 574 -22.43 24.36 3.50
C THR A 574 -21.44 23.21 3.42
N LYS A 575 -20.47 23.14 4.35
CA LYS A 575 -19.54 22.00 4.48
C LYS A 575 -20.29 20.68 4.68
N THR A 576 -21.29 20.67 5.58
CA THR A 576 -22.13 19.48 5.78
C THR A 576 -22.90 19.09 4.52
N LEU A 577 -23.45 20.08 3.80
CA LEU A 577 -24.20 19.86 2.56
C LEU A 577 -23.33 19.20 1.49
N ILE A 578 -22.17 19.78 1.16
CA ILE A 578 -21.31 19.26 0.10
C ILE A 578 -20.69 17.90 0.45
N ILE A 579 -20.42 17.64 1.73
CA ILE A 579 -19.92 16.33 2.18
C ILE A 579 -21.01 15.27 2.01
N ASN A 580 -22.24 15.56 2.41
CA ASN A 580 -23.37 14.64 2.20
C ASN A 580 -23.63 14.40 0.72
N HIS A 581 -23.52 15.43 -0.11
CA HIS A 581 -23.57 15.30 -1.57
C HIS A 581 -22.45 14.40 -2.09
N GLN A 582 -21.21 14.59 -1.63
CA GLN A 582 -20.08 13.75 -2.01
C GLN A 582 -20.26 12.29 -1.59
N ILE A 583 -20.85 12.02 -0.41
CA ILE A 583 -21.23 10.65 0.01
C ILE A 583 -22.23 10.03 -0.99
N GLN A 584 -23.18 10.81 -1.49
CA GLN A 584 -24.11 10.35 -2.53
C GLN A 584 -23.37 10.08 -3.86
N MET A 585 -22.47 10.97 -4.27
CA MET A 585 -21.67 10.79 -5.50
C MET A 585 -20.84 9.51 -5.47
N LEU A 586 -20.24 9.15 -4.33
CA LEU A 586 -19.51 7.89 -4.18
C LEU A 586 -20.42 6.65 -4.24
N ARG A 587 -21.63 6.78 -3.69
CA ARG A 587 -22.63 5.71 -3.72
C ARG A 587 -23.13 5.43 -5.13
N GLU A 588 -23.37 6.48 -5.90
CA GLU A 588 -23.97 6.45 -7.24
C GLU A 588 -22.93 6.40 -8.37
N CYS A 589 -21.63 6.44 -8.05
CA CYS A 589 -20.55 6.61 -9.04
C CYS A 589 -20.76 7.88 -9.89
N GLY A 590 -21.18 8.98 -9.25
CA GLY A 590 -21.65 10.22 -9.86
C GLY A 590 -20.56 11.11 -10.47
N TYR A 591 -19.30 10.69 -10.49
CA TYR A 591 -18.19 11.34 -11.20
C TYR A 591 -17.03 10.38 -11.43
N VAL A 592 -16.12 10.72 -12.34
CA VAL A 592 -14.87 10.00 -12.58
C VAL A 592 -13.72 10.76 -11.93
N GLU A 593 -13.00 10.08 -11.03
CA GLU A 593 -11.76 10.60 -10.41
C GLU A 593 -10.54 10.04 -11.15
N ARG A 594 -9.48 10.83 -11.22
CA ARG A 594 -8.23 10.45 -11.88
C ARG A 594 -7.05 10.36 -10.93
N ASP A 595 -7.09 11.10 -9.82
CA ASP A 595 -6.00 11.20 -8.86
C ASP A 595 -6.14 10.22 -7.68
N LEU A 596 -5.13 9.36 -7.50
CA LEU A 596 -5.05 8.43 -6.37
C LEU A 596 -4.94 9.15 -5.02
N LEU A 597 -4.39 10.36 -4.97
CA LEU A 597 -4.32 11.16 -3.76
C LEU A 597 -5.71 11.66 -3.33
N ALA A 598 -6.62 11.94 -4.28
CA ALA A 598 -8.00 12.27 -3.96
C ALA A 598 -8.68 11.10 -3.24
N CYS A 599 -8.55 9.88 -3.76
CA CYS A 599 -9.07 8.69 -3.09
C CYS A 599 -8.44 8.49 -1.70
N TYR A 600 -7.14 8.76 -1.55
CA TYR A 600 -6.47 8.69 -0.26
C TYR A 600 -7.04 9.70 0.75
N GLU A 601 -7.30 10.94 0.34
CA GLU A 601 -7.94 11.94 1.22
C GLU A 601 -9.36 11.51 1.63
N HIS A 602 -10.13 10.85 0.76
CA HIS A 602 -11.40 10.24 1.16
C HIS A 602 -11.23 9.16 2.24
N ASP A 603 -10.18 8.32 2.13
CA ASP A 603 -9.91 7.23 3.10
C ASP A 603 -9.58 7.77 4.51
N VAL A 604 -8.89 8.91 4.60
CA VAL A 604 -8.44 9.53 5.86
C VAL A 604 -9.34 10.67 6.35
N PHE A 605 -10.55 10.82 5.79
CA PHE A 605 -11.49 11.85 6.21
C PHE A 605 -12.46 11.32 7.28
N GLU A 606 -12.56 12.02 8.41
CA GLU A 606 -13.32 11.56 9.56
C GLU A 606 -14.27 12.63 10.11
N ARG A 607 -15.33 12.14 10.78
CA ARG A 607 -16.13 12.95 11.67
C ARG A 607 -15.44 13.00 13.03
N LYS A 608 -15.03 14.21 13.43
CA LYS A 608 -14.37 14.46 14.71
C LYS A 608 -15.38 14.32 15.87
N PRO A 609 -14.93 14.07 17.12
CA PRO A 609 -15.84 13.91 18.27
C PRO A 609 -16.76 15.10 18.54
N ASN A 610 -16.38 16.31 18.12
CA ASN A 610 -17.20 17.53 18.21
C ASN A 610 -18.27 17.63 17.09
N GLY A 611 -18.38 16.63 16.23
CA GLY A 611 -19.28 16.58 15.08
C GLY A 611 -18.87 17.44 13.90
N SER A 612 -17.63 17.96 13.86
CA SER A 612 -17.06 18.59 12.67
C SER A 612 -16.44 17.54 11.74
N PHE A 613 -16.23 17.91 10.48
CA PHE A 613 -15.57 17.07 9.48
C PHE A 613 -14.18 17.62 9.15
N GLY A 614 -13.20 16.74 9.04
CA GLY A 614 -11.85 17.09 8.65
C GLY A 614 -10.97 15.85 8.45
N ALA A 615 -9.78 16.05 7.89
CA ALA A 615 -8.78 14.99 7.78
C ALA A 615 -8.36 14.45 9.16
N MET A 616 -7.99 13.17 9.21
CA MET A 616 -7.25 12.59 10.34
C MET A 616 -5.98 13.42 10.62
N ASP A 617 -5.54 13.44 11.88
CA ASP A 617 -4.39 14.27 12.29
C ASP A 617 -3.12 13.92 11.49
N GLY A 618 -2.52 14.93 10.84
CA GLY A 618 -1.33 14.79 10.01
C GLY A 618 -1.60 14.43 8.54
N HIS A 619 -2.86 14.47 8.10
CA HIS A 619 -3.29 14.33 6.71
C HIS A 619 -3.97 15.62 6.22
N HIS A 620 -4.19 15.71 4.91
CA HIS A 620 -4.85 16.84 4.25
C HIS A 620 -6.24 16.43 3.73
N ASP A 621 -7.11 17.42 3.53
CA ASP A 621 -8.43 17.28 2.90
C ASP A 621 -8.64 18.23 1.71
N ASP A 622 -7.64 19.01 1.30
CA ASP A 622 -7.74 20.05 0.26
C ASP A 622 -8.20 19.51 -1.11
N ILE A 623 -7.66 18.36 -1.52
CA ILE A 623 -8.04 17.69 -2.77
C ILE A 623 -9.50 17.23 -2.64
N LEU A 624 -9.87 16.59 -1.54
CA LEU A 624 -11.24 16.17 -1.26
C LEU A 624 -12.23 17.35 -1.23
N ILE A 625 -11.88 18.47 -0.60
CA ILE A 625 -12.76 19.64 -0.49
C ILE A 625 -13.05 20.23 -1.88
N THR A 626 -12.04 20.35 -2.75
CA THR A 626 -12.29 20.77 -4.15
C THR A 626 -13.23 19.81 -4.89
N ARG A 627 -13.19 18.49 -4.61
CA ARG A 627 -14.16 17.54 -5.19
C ARG A 627 -15.55 17.76 -4.63
N CYS A 628 -15.69 17.92 -3.32
CA CYS A 628 -16.98 18.17 -2.68
C CYS A 628 -17.66 19.41 -3.28
N ILE A 629 -16.91 20.51 -3.47
CA ILE A 629 -17.42 21.72 -4.12
C ILE A 629 -17.71 21.45 -5.60
N GLY A 630 -16.75 20.91 -6.35
CA GLY A 630 -16.87 20.73 -7.79
C GLY A 630 -17.99 19.79 -8.22
N THR A 631 -18.17 18.65 -7.54
CA THR A 631 -19.29 17.75 -7.82
C THR A 631 -20.62 18.43 -7.46
N TYR A 632 -20.69 19.17 -6.35
CA TYR A 632 -21.89 19.92 -6.01
C TYR A 632 -22.26 20.96 -7.09
N ILE A 633 -21.28 21.75 -7.57
CA ILE A 633 -21.51 22.75 -8.63
C ILE A 633 -21.87 22.07 -9.97
N CYS A 634 -21.21 20.96 -10.34
CA CYS A 634 -21.53 20.24 -11.59
C CYS A 634 -22.99 19.76 -11.66
N TYR A 635 -23.65 19.53 -10.53
CA TYR A 635 -25.05 19.06 -10.45
C TYR A 635 -26.05 20.16 -10.07
N THR A 636 -25.59 21.37 -9.73
CA THR A 636 -26.47 22.51 -9.41
C THR A 636 -26.49 23.58 -10.50
N GLU A 637 -25.40 23.73 -11.26
CA GLU A 637 -25.34 24.61 -12.41
C GLU A 637 -26.04 24.00 -13.64
N PRO A 638 -26.58 24.83 -14.55
CA PRO A 638 -27.18 24.35 -15.80
C PRO A 638 -26.27 23.40 -16.57
N LEU A 639 -26.87 22.41 -17.23
CA LEU A 639 -26.12 21.46 -18.06
C LEU A 639 -25.41 22.19 -19.21
N PRO A 640 -24.25 21.67 -19.66
CA PRO A 640 -23.57 22.22 -20.84
C PRO A 640 -24.45 22.17 -22.08
N VAL A 641 -24.27 23.14 -22.99
CA VAL A 641 -25.12 23.30 -24.19
C VAL A 641 -24.24 23.32 -25.45
N PRO A 642 -24.59 22.57 -26.52
CA PRO A 642 -23.85 22.66 -27.79
C PRO A 642 -23.85 24.10 -28.31
N ALA A 643 -22.71 24.60 -28.76
CA ALA A 643 -22.58 25.99 -29.22
C ALA A 643 -23.53 26.33 -30.40
N ASP A 644 -23.89 25.32 -31.21
CA ASP A 644 -24.74 25.46 -32.39
C ASP A 644 -26.25 25.20 -32.14
N ALA A 645 -26.66 25.02 -30.88
CA ALA A 645 -28.07 24.86 -30.54
C ALA A 645 -28.83 26.19 -30.76
N HIS A 646 -29.42 26.36 -31.95
CA HIS A 646 -30.26 27.51 -32.29
C HIS A 646 -31.32 27.81 -31.23
N ARG A 647 -31.44 29.11 -30.91
CA ARG A 647 -32.50 29.74 -30.11
C ARG A 647 -33.88 29.10 -30.38
N VAL A 648 -34.33 28.27 -29.46
CA VAL A 648 -35.76 27.93 -29.37
C VAL A 648 -36.45 29.16 -28.77
N PRO A 649 -37.55 29.70 -29.38
CA PRO A 649 -38.30 30.78 -28.77
C PRO A 649 -38.79 30.33 -27.40
N ARG A 650 -38.63 31.17 -26.38
CA ARG A 650 -39.22 30.97 -25.04
C ARG A 650 -40.69 30.56 -25.20
N ARG A 651 -40.99 29.27 -25.04
CA ARG A 651 -42.33 28.83 -24.66
C ARG A 651 -42.50 29.26 -23.22
N CYS A 652 -43.48 30.12 -22.95
CA CYS A 652 -44.03 30.33 -21.62
C CYS A 652 -44.35 28.96 -21.02
N LEU A 653 -43.51 28.49 -20.13
CA LEU A 653 -43.84 27.43 -19.19
C LEU A 653 -44.07 28.10 -17.85
N SER A 654 -45.26 27.83 -17.34
CA SER A 654 -45.87 28.27 -16.09
C SER A 654 -44.93 28.14 -14.89
N MET A 655 -45.11 29.09 -13.96
CA MET A 655 -44.45 29.19 -12.66
C MET A 655 -44.34 27.86 -11.89
N PRO A 656 -43.24 27.62 -11.16
CA PRO A 656 -43.23 26.71 -10.03
C PRO A 656 -43.98 27.34 -8.84
N VAL A 657 -44.83 26.53 -8.22
CA VAL A 657 -45.52 26.83 -6.96
C VAL A 657 -44.50 26.83 -5.81
N SER A 658 -44.49 27.88 -5.00
CA SER A 658 -43.64 27.99 -3.80
C SER A 658 -44.13 27.10 -2.65
N GLU A 659 -43.19 26.58 -1.85
CA GLU A 659 -43.41 25.95 -0.52
C GLU A 659 -43.91 26.96 0.54
N ALA A 660 -45.07 27.54 0.27
CA ALA A 660 -45.89 28.26 1.24
C ALA A 660 -47.35 27.93 0.93
N SER A 661 -47.67 26.64 0.84
CA SER A 661 -49.03 26.09 0.74
C SER A 661 -49.05 24.59 1.08
N MET A 662 -48.47 24.20 2.23
CA MET A 662 -49.01 23.26 3.24
C MET A 662 -47.95 22.95 4.30
#